data_AF-A0A937XEZ6-F1
#
_entry.id   AF-A0A937XEZ6-F1
#
_cell.length_a   1.000
_cell.length_b   1.000
_cell.length_c   1.000
_cell.angle_alpha   90.00
_cell.angle_beta   90.00
_cell.angle_gamma   90.00
#
_symmetry.space_group_name_H-M   'P 1'
#
loop_
_entity.id
_entity.type
_entity.pdbx_description
1 polymer ?
#
loop_
_entity_poly.entity_id
_entity_poly.type
_entity_poly.pdbx_seq_one_letter_code
_entity_poly.pdbx_strand_id
1 'polypeptide(L)'
;MKRATVLMVVVCLLALAADAAAVAPQTAASHKPQATSYGTEAITIPQMLSYQGKLTDTLGVPVGDTLYAVRFRLYAVPSGGTQFWEETQDVRTEGGLFSVLLGAVTPIGSLPDAGTVYLAMSVSGGPELTPRIRIASAAYSYLAARAADADLLQGEDTTGFVRTGQVNSVTSAMLVDGTVASADIADTNVTMAKIARAGASTGQVVKWTGSAWAPGPDNTGGGSGVTNVYQDTGIICVPNPITSSGNVKLDLSYGDGRYVNVTGDSLTGALAVQGDLRVYGKGRIGTGNSNAGKAAFAAGEGNTASANYSSVSGGADNTSSGLYAHIGGGGENRVAGDYASVGGGVTNYASGARSSVSGGSDNEAYGLYGAIGGGLLNTAGAAAADTCATVAGGKGNLATAMFATVGGGQNDTASGSHSTVGGGYGNKADTSYATVGGGYRNDATGYAATVAGGYDNAADTTYATIGGGYSNLATNYGATVGGGTQNYAKGNSATVGGGFNNRAETSAATVGGGRDNIATGHAATVGGGDDNRAFGYRATVGGGWDNAADTSYATVGGGSTNHATGYGATVGGGLYNYATGYGATVPGGNYCAARGTYSLAAGVRAKANHNGSFAWSDSAASASESVYTTGNNQFRARARGGTWFFSNAGMTTGAYLASGSNSWESACDSMTKEDFRAVDRKALLDKVAALRVRDYKMKDQNDGTRHIGPVAQDFHSAFGYGGNETSINLADADGVLLAAVQALYDEMKVRDKAQQMRIAQLEAELAQTKKH
;
A
#
# COMPACT_ATOMS: atom_id res chain seq x y z
N MET A 1 -1.01 -44.61 31.14
CA MET A 1 0.02 -44.96 30.12
C MET A 1 0.82 -43.68 29.86
N LYS A 2 1.92 -43.39 30.56
CA LYS A 2 3.31 -43.91 30.43
C LYS A 2 3.92 -43.82 29.02
N ARG A 3 4.90 -42.90 28.90
CA ARG A 3 6.21 -42.91 28.18
C ARG A 3 6.44 -41.50 27.60
N ALA A 4 7.24 -40.58 28.18
CA ALA A 4 8.64 -40.60 28.61
C ALA A 4 9.62 -40.99 27.50
N THR A 5 10.44 -40.06 27.00
CA THR A 5 11.89 -40.22 26.78
C THR A 5 12.55 -38.83 26.65
N VAL A 6 13.50 -38.58 27.54
CA VAL A 6 14.48 -37.49 27.59
C VAL A 6 15.71 -37.93 26.78
N LEU A 7 16.35 -37.02 26.02
CA LEU A 7 17.74 -37.21 25.59
C LEU A 7 18.55 -35.94 25.84
N MET A 8 19.68 -36.19 26.48
CA MET A 8 20.63 -35.30 27.13
C MET A 8 21.83 -35.12 26.18
N VAL A 9 22.30 -33.89 25.97
CA VAL A 9 23.67 -33.63 25.47
C VAL A 9 24.28 -32.51 26.32
N VAL A 10 25.20 -32.91 27.19
CA VAL A 10 26.22 -32.11 27.87
C VAL A 10 27.52 -32.31 27.09
N VAL A 11 28.40 -31.28 27.08
CA VAL A 11 29.84 -31.20 26.70
C VAL A 11 30.00 -29.84 25.96
N CYS A 12 30.85 -28.88 26.30
CA CYS A 12 32.11 -28.87 27.05
C CYS A 12 32.39 -27.42 27.54
N LEU A 13 32.73 -27.26 28.81
CA LEU A 13 33.27 -26.02 29.38
C LEU A 13 34.22 -26.47 30.51
N LEU A 14 35.54 -26.40 30.30
CA LEU A 14 36.58 -26.38 31.36
C LEU A 14 38.02 -26.45 30.80
N ALA A 15 38.86 -25.52 31.29
CA ALA A 15 40.33 -25.51 31.50
C ALA A 15 40.86 -24.12 31.11
N LEU A 16 41.56 -23.31 31.93
CA LEU A 16 42.45 -23.52 33.07
C LEU A 16 42.15 -22.42 34.14
N ALA A 17 42.15 -22.60 35.46
CA ALA A 17 42.99 -23.31 36.44
C ALA A 17 44.33 -22.63 36.80
N ALA A 18 44.54 -22.53 38.13
CA ALA A 18 45.73 -22.17 38.92
C ALA A 18 45.98 -20.66 39.16
N ASP A 19 45.68 -20.02 40.31
CA ASP A 19 45.91 -20.30 41.75
C ASP A 19 47.26 -19.74 42.27
N ALA A 20 47.19 -18.76 43.20
CA ALA A 20 47.93 -18.73 44.47
C ALA A 20 47.87 -17.35 45.20
N ALA A 21 47.15 -17.37 46.33
CA ALA A 21 47.48 -16.80 47.65
C ALA A 21 47.75 -15.27 47.86
N ALA A 22 46.89 -14.60 48.64
CA ALA A 22 47.13 -14.26 50.06
C ALA A 22 46.18 -13.15 50.63
N VAL A 23 45.19 -13.58 51.42
CA VAL A 23 44.70 -13.10 52.74
C VAL A 23 44.70 -11.59 53.15
N ALA A 24 43.47 -11.09 53.39
CA ALA A 24 42.95 -10.15 54.41
C ALA A 24 43.19 -8.61 54.31
N PRO A 25 42.48 -7.77 55.10
CA PRO A 25 41.14 -7.25 54.80
C PRO A 25 41.08 -5.71 54.76
N GLN A 26 39.89 -5.19 54.41
CA GLN A 26 39.31 -3.89 54.78
C GLN A 26 39.60 -2.60 53.99
N THR A 27 38.46 -1.93 53.74
CA THR A 27 38.17 -0.49 53.60
C THR A 27 38.39 0.21 52.25
N ALA A 28 37.29 0.83 51.82
CA ALA A 28 37.17 1.63 50.62
C ALA A 28 37.86 2.99 50.78
N ALA A 29 38.67 3.38 49.80
CA ALA A 29 39.01 4.77 49.56
C ALA A 29 39.13 5.05 48.05
N SER A 30 38.46 6.14 47.68
CA SER A 30 38.38 6.82 46.39
C SER A 30 39.41 6.46 45.32
N HIS A 31 38.93 5.97 44.18
CA HIS A 31 39.63 6.13 42.91
C HIS A 31 38.72 6.93 41.97
N LYS A 32 39.24 8.09 41.54
CA LYS A 32 38.75 8.87 40.41
C LYS A 32 38.52 7.94 39.22
N PRO A 33 37.48 8.13 38.40
CA PRO A 33 37.22 7.22 37.29
C PRO A 33 38.42 7.23 36.34
N GLN A 34 39.16 6.12 36.33
CA GLN A 34 39.97 5.73 35.19
C GLN A 34 39.02 5.57 34.01
N ALA A 35 39.36 6.19 32.89
CA ALA A 35 38.73 5.95 31.61
C ALA A 35 38.89 4.47 31.26
N THR A 36 37.83 3.69 31.46
CA THR A 36 37.71 2.35 30.88
C THR A 36 37.41 2.53 29.40
N SER A 37 38.37 2.13 28.56
CA SER A 37 38.20 2.06 27.11
C SER A 37 37.15 1.00 26.79
N TYR A 38 35.91 1.43 26.62
CA TYR A 38 34.93 0.64 25.90
C TYR A 38 35.30 0.72 24.42
N GLY A 39 35.57 -0.43 23.82
CA GLY A 39 35.70 -0.54 22.37
C GLY A 39 34.40 -0.10 21.73
N THR A 40 34.33 1.15 21.29
CA THR A 40 33.30 1.65 20.40
C THR A 40 33.50 0.96 19.05
N GLU A 41 32.70 -0.04 18.73
CA GLU A 41 32.36 -0.27 17.32
C GLU A 41 31.68 1.02 16.85
N ALA A 42 32.44 1.83 16.13
CA ALA A 42 31.93 3.04 15.51
C ALA A 42 30.77 2.63 14.60
N ILE A 43 29.57 3.17 14.85
CA ILE A 43 28.46 3.10 13.92
C ILE A 43 28.97 3.66 12.59
N THR A 44 29.27 2.79 11.65
CA THR A 44 29.79 3.19 10.35
C THR A 44 28.58 3.53 9.49
N ILE A 45 28.23 4.81 9.40
CA ILE A 45 27.14 5.28 8.54
C ILE A 45 27.58 5.08 7.08
N PRO A 46 26.82 4.36 6.24
CA PRO A 46 27.22 4.15 4.85
C PRO A 46 27.27 5.48 4.06
N GLN A 47 28.46 5.90 3.64
CA GLN A 47 28.70 7.12 2.86
C GLN A 47 28.50 6.87 1.35
N MET A 48 27.28 6.52 0.96
CA MET A 48 26.93 6.22 -0.44
C MET A 48 25.89 7.20 -0.99
N LEU A 49 26.00 7.54 -2.28
CA LEU A 49 25.08 8.43 -3.00
C LEU A 49 24.38 7.69 -4.14
N SER A 50 23.05 7.63 -4.13
CA SER A 50 22.26 7.04 -5.21
C SER A 50 22.24 7.95 -6.44
N TYR A 51 22.53 7.41 -7.62
CA TYR A 51 22.45 8.14 -8.88
C TYR A 51 21.78 7.29 -9.96
N GLN A 52 20.88 7.90 -10.74
CA GLN A 52 20.21 7.28 -11.87
C GLN A 52 20.44 8.11 -13.13
N GLY A 53 20.61 7.45 -14.27
CA GLY A 53 20.87 8.10 -15.54
C GLY A 53 20.37 7.30 -16.72
N LYS A 54 20.33 7.94 -17.90
CA LYS A 54 20.04 7.29 -19.18
C LYS A 54 21.24 7.48 -20.11
N LEU A 55 21.83 6.40 -20.57
CA LEU A 55 22.85 6.39 -21.61
C LEU A 55 22.19 6.32 -22.99
N THR A 56 22.55 7.27 -23.85
CA THR A 56 22.15 7.29 -25.26
C THR A 56 23.38 7.38 -26.15
N ASP A 57 23.25 6.97 -27.40
CA ASP A 57 24.22 7.28 -28.44
C ASP A 57 24.16 8.77 -28.84
N THR A 58 25.00 9.15 -29.81
CA THR A 58 25.09 10.54 -30.32
C THR A 58 23.83 11.00 -31.05
N LEU A 59 22.89 10.10 -31.36
CA LEU A 59 21.60 10.39 -31.99
C LEU A 59 20.45 10.43 -30.98
N GLY A 60 20.73 10.25 -29.69
CA GLY A 60 19.74 10.24 -28.62
C GLY A 60 18.99 8.90 -28.47
N VAL A 61 19.41 7.85 -29.18
CA VAL A 61 18.84 6.50 -29.07
C VAL A 61 19.44 5.81 -27.84
N PRO A 62 18.64 5.14 -26.99
CA PRO A 62 19.17 4.44 -25.83
C PRO A 62 20.20 3.38 -26.24
N VAL A 63 21.29 3.27 -25.47
CA VAL A 63 22.28 2.21 -25.68
C VAL A 63 21.66 0.84 -25.35
N GLY A 64 22.15 -0.23 -26.00
CA GLY A 64 21.60 -1.58 -25.82
C GLY A 64 21.85 -2.17 -24.44
N ASP A 65 21.01 -3.11 -24.03
CA ASP A 65 21.01 -3.69 -22.67
C ASP A 65 22.23 -4.57 -22.41
N THR A 66 23.31 -3.96 -21.94
CA THR A 66 24.57 -4.63 -21.60
C THR A 66 25.28 -3.95 -20.43
N LEU A 67 26.41 -4.51 -20.01
CA LEU A 67 27.32 -3.93 -19.02
C LEU A 67 28.24 -2.91 -19.69
N TYR A 68 28.22 -1.68 -19.19
CA TYR A 68 29.13 -0.62 -19.57
C TYR A 68 30.03 -0.27 -18.38
N ALA A 69 31.34 -0.23 -18.60
CA ALA A 69 32.27 0.26 -17.60
C ALA A 69 32.16 1.79 -17.53
N VAL A 70 31.45 2.31 -16.54
CA VAL A 70 31.25 3.76 -16.35
C VAL A 70 32.15 4.23 -15.22
N ARG A 71 32.97 5.23 -15.53
CA ARG A 71 33.82 5.90 -14.54
C ARG A 71 33.15 7.19 -14.10
N PHE A 72 32.96 7.33 -12.79
CA PHE A 72 32.34 8.48 -12.14
C PHE A 72 33.40 9.31 -11.44
N ARG A 73 33.28 10.63 -11.52
CA ARG A 73 34.19 11.58 -10.86
C ARG A 73 33.41 12.73 -10.23
N LEU A 74 33.87 13.17 -9.06
CA LEU A 74 33.32 14.34 -8.38
C LEU A 74 34.32 15.49 -8.39
N TYR A 75 33.79 16.68 -8.67
CA TYR A 75 34.52 17.94 -8.77
C TYR A 75 33.86 19.04 -7.96
N ALA A 76 34.65 20.00 -7.50
CA ALA A 76 34.15 21.22 -6.84
C ALA A 76 33.81 22.36 -7.83
N VAL A 77 34.16 22.19 -9.12
CA VAL A 77 33.98 23.19 -10.19
C VAL A 77 33.26 22.62 -11.42
N PRO A 78 32.46 23.42 -12.15
CA PRO A 78 31.65 22.95 -13.27
C PRO A 78 32.46 22.57 -14.52
N SER A 79 33.69 23.07 -14.67
CA SER A 79 34.63 22.71 -15.74
C SER A 79 36.08 22.89 -15.25
N GLY A 80 37.03 22.09 -15.77
CA GLY A 80 38.40 22.06 -15.27
C GLY A 80 38.53 21.50 -13.84
N GLY A 81 39.62 21.83 -13.15
CA GLY A 81 39.89 21.41 -11.76
C GLY A 81 40.30 19.93 -11.60
N THR A 82 40.88 19.60 -10.45
CA THR A 82 41.22 18.23 -10.05
C THR A 82 40.01 17.51 -9.46
N GLN A 83 39.78 16.24 -9.82
CA GLN A 83 38.77 15.43 -9.12
C GLN A 83 39.22 15.16 -7.69
N PHE A 84 38.29 15.24 -6.74
CA PHE A 84 38.55 14.85 -5.36
C PHE A 84 38.12 13.42 -5.05
N TRP A 85 37.32 12.80 -5.94
CA TRP A 85 36.89 11.43 -5.84
C TRP A 85 36.64 10.83 -7.23
N GLU A 86 37.00 9.56 -7.40
CA GLU A 86 36.82 8.79 -8.64
C GLU A 86 36.53 7.32 -8.28
N GLU A 87 35.61 6.70 -9.02
CA GLU A 87 35.49 5.25 -9.06
C GLU A 87 35.03 4.76 -10.44
N THR A 88 35.26 3.48 -10.73
CA THR A 88 34.75 2.83 -11.95
C THR A 88 33.82 1.69 -11.53
N GLN A 89 32.63 1.63 -12.12
CA GLN A 89 31.66 0.57 -11.90
C GLN A 89 31.21 -0.03 -13.23
N ASP A 90 30.94 -1.34 -13.23
CA ASP A 90 30.28 -2.00 -14.36
C ASP A 90 28.77 -1.84 -14.20
N VAL A 91 28.19 -0.99 -15.05
CA VAL A 91 26.80 -0.55 -14.97
C VAL A 91 25.97 -1.28 -16.00
N ARG A 92 24.97 -2.05 -15.55
CA ARG A 92 24.01 -2.69 -16.43
C ARG A 92 22.93 -1.68 -16.84
N THR A 93 22.63 -1.62 -18.13
CA THR A 93 21.57 -0.76 -18.68
C THR A 93 20.35 -1.59 -19.09
N GLU A 94 19.16 -1.02 -18.94
CA GLU A 94 17.88 -1.56 -19.43
C GLU A 94 17.09 -0.44 -20.11
N GLY A 95 16.90 -0.51 -21.44
CA GLY A 95 16.38 0.60 -22.25
C GLY A 95 17.26 1.86 -22.17
N GLY A 96 18.57 1.69 -21.97
CA GLY A 96 19.55 2.73 -21.71
C GLY A 96 19.50 3.33 -20.29
N LEU A 97 18.56 2.97 -19.43
CA LEU A 97 18.48 3.45 -18.04
C LEU A 97 19.40 2.65 -17.12
N PHE A 98 19.97 3.30 -16.11
CA PHE A 98 20.75 2.66 -15.07
C PHE A 98 20.57 3.32 -13.69
N SER A 99 20.84 2.56 -12.63
CA SER A 99 20.87 3.02 -11.24
C SER A 99 22.12 2.49 -10.55
N VAL A 100 22.87 3.37 -9.89
CA VAL A 100 24.12 3.03 -9.19
C VAL A 100 24.19 3.70 -7.82
N LEU A 101 24.97 3.09 -6.92
CA LEU A 101 25.35 3.69 -5.64
C LEU A 101 26.81 4.12 -5.74
N LEU A 102 27.02 5.44 -5.80
CA LEU A 102 28.35 6.03 -5.79
C LEU A 102 28.96 5.88 -4.40
N GLY A 103 30.22 5.43 -4.32
CA GLY A 103 30.90 5.14 -3.06
C GLY A 103 30.91 3.67 -2.66
N ALA A 104 30.29 2.80 -3.46
CA ALA A 104 30.23 1.36 -3.21
C ALA A 104 31.55 0.63 -3.54
N VAL A 105 32.36 1.16 -4.47
CA VAL A 105 33.67 0.58 -4.83
C VAL A 105 34.80 1.36 -4.17
N THR A 106 34.79 2.69 -4.29
CA THR A 106 35.72 3.57 -3.58
C THR A 106 34.94 4.46 -2.64
N PRO A 107 35.00 4.26 -1.30
CA PRO A 107 34.24 5.08 -0.35
C PRO A 107 34.46 6.58 -0.55
N ILE A 108 33.38 7.37 -0.48
CA ILE A 108 33.46 8.82 -0.53
C ILE A 108 33.89 9.31 0.86
N GLY A 109 35.19 9.54 1.06
CA GLY A 109 35.74 9.86 2.38
C GLY A 109 35.21 11.18 2.97
N SER A 110 35.26 12.26 2.20
CA SER A 110 34.68 13.56 2.57
C SER A 110 34.18 14.32 1.35
N LEU A 111 33.13 15.11 1.55
CA LEU A 111 32.68 16.11 0.59
C LEU A 111 33.23 17.48 1.01
N PRO A 112 33.42 18.43 0.09
CA PRO A 112 33.83 19.79 0.45
C PRO A 112 32.83 20.47 1.38
N ASP A 113 33.32 21.07 2.47
CA ASP A 113 32.48 21.70 3.52
C ASP A 113 31.68 22.92 3.03
N ALA A 114 32.13 23.54 1.93
CA ALA A 114 31.45 24.64 1.27
C ALA A 114 31.61 24.56 -0.26
N GLY A 115 30.54 24.85 -0.99
CA GLY A 115 30.55 24.93 -2.46
C GLY A 115 29.57 23.97 -3.14
N THR A 116 29.66 23.90 -4.46
CA THR A 116 28.80 23.04 -5.29
C THR A 116 29.55 21.80 -5.75
N VAL A 117 28.95 20.62 -5.59
CA VAL A 117 29.50 19.35 -6.08
C VAL A 117 28.96 19.06 -7.49
N TYR A 118 29.85 18.70 -8.41
CA TYR A 118 29.51 18.30 -9.77
C TYR A 118 29.96 16.86 -10.04
N LEU A 119 29.05 16.08 -10.64
CA LEU A 119 29.30 14.73 -11.13
C LEU A 119 29.62 14.77 -12.62
N ALA A 120 30.72 14.12 -12.99
CA ALA A 120 31.08 13.83 -14.37
C ALA A 120 31.19 12.33 -14.60
N MET A 121 30.96 11.90 -15.84
CA MET A 121 31.03 10.49 -16.22
C MET A 121 31.78 10.32 -17.54
N SER A 122 32.47 9.19 -17.66
CA SER A 122 33.05 8.71 -18.93
C SER A 122 32.70 7.24 -19.09
N VAL A 123 32.27 6.85 -20.29
CA VAL A 123 31.82 5.49 -20.59
C VAL A 123 32.91 4.75 -21.38
N SER A 124 33.28 3.55 -20.94
CA SER A 124 34.21 2.63 -21.62
C SER A 124 35.54 3.27 -22.06
N GLY A 125 36.09 4.19 -21.24
CA GLY A 125 37.35 4.89 -21.53
C GLY A 125 37.25 6.05 -22.53
N GLY A 126 36.03 6.43 -22.94
CA GLY A 126 35.77 7.61 -23.78
C GLY A 126 36.02 8.94 -23.07
N PRO A 127 35.91 10.08 -23.80
CA PRO A 127 36.05 11.40 -23.21
C PRO A 127 34.99 11.67 -22.13
N GLU A 128 35.32 12.53 -21.16
CA GLU A 128 34.41 12.96 -20.10
C GLU A 128 33.20 13.70 -20.71
N LEU A 129 31.98 13.28 -20.34
CA LEU A 129 30.76 13.89 -20.83
C LEU A 129 30.59 15.28 -20.22
N THR A 130 30.28 16.26 -21.08
CA THR A 130 30.01 17.65 -20.68
C THR A 130 28.59 18.05 -21.13
N PRO A 131 27.86 18.89 -20.37
CA PRO A 131 28.26 19.55 -19.12
C PRO A 131 28.18 18.62 -17.89
N ARG A 132 28.97 18.92 -16.84
CA ARG A 132 28.91 18.20 -15.57
C ARG A 132 27.57 18.46 -14.86
N ILE A 133 27.05 17.46 -14.17
CA ILE A 133 25.74 17.53 -13.49
C ILE A 133 25.96 18.01 -12.06
N ARG A 134 25.28 19.09 -11.65
CA ARG A 134 25.31 19.55 -10.27
C ARG A 134 24.51 18.62 -9.37
N ILE A 135 25.11 18.17 -8.27
CA ILE A 135 24.41 17.42 -7.23
C ILE A 135 23.69 18.42 -6.31
N ALA A 136 22.38 18.22 -6.13
CA ALA A 136 21.55 19.02 -5.24
C ALA A 136 21.16 18.20 -4.00
N SER A 137 20.96 18.86 -2.87
CA SER A 137 20.44 18.24 -1.66
C SER A 137 18.96 17.85 -1.81
N ALA A 138 18.56 16.74 -1.19
CA ALA A 138 17.14 16.38 -1.09
C ALA A 138 16.42 17.34 -0.14
N ALA A 139 15.12 17.58 -0.35
CA ALA A 139 14.36 18.58 0.40
C ALA A 139 14.35 18.33 1.93
N TYR A 140 14.34 17.07 2.39
CA TYR A 140 14.45 16.73 3.81
C TYR A 140 15.88 16.93 4.37
N SER A 141 16.91 16.89 3.54
CA SER A 141 18.30 17.16 3.94
C SER A 141 18.54 18.64 4.27
N TYR A 142 17.66 19.56 3.84
CA TYR A 142 17.72 20.96 4.27
C TYR A 142 17.50 21.12 5.78
N LEU A 143 16.77 20.20 6.42
CA LEU A 143 16.60 20.21 7.88
C LEU A 143 17.90 19.80 8.59
N ALA A 144 18.79 19.04 7.93
CA ALA A 144 20.11 18.70 8.45
C ALA A 144 21.10 19.88 8.39
N ALA A 145 20.78 20.98 7.70
CA ALA A 145 21.54 22.22 7.85
C ALA A 145 21.50 22.74 9.30
N ARG A 146 20.42 22.44 10.05
CA ARG A 146 20.32 22.74 11.48
C ARG A 146 21.20 21.83 12.35
N ALA A 147 21.67 20.71 11.81
CA ALA A 147 22.61 19.81 12.48
C ALA A 147 24.08 20.18 12.20
N ALA A 148 24.37 20.91 11.11
CA ALA A 148 25.70 21.50 10.90
C ALA A 148 25.98 22.66 11.88
N ASP A 149 24.94 23.32 12.38
CA ASP A 149 25.04 24.31 13.46
C ASP A 149 25.12 23.67 14.87
N ALA A 150 25.00 22.35 14.99
CA ALA A 150 25.06 21.67 16.29
C ALA A 150 26.49 21.56 16.86
N ASP A 151 27.52 21.90 16.08
CA ASP A 151 28.91 22.02 16.53
C ASP A 151 29.32 23.47 16.89
N LEU A 152 28.40 24.44 16.78
CA LEU A 152 28.70 25.86 16.95
C LEU A 152 27.80 26.50 18.03
N LEU A 153 28.40 26.98 19.12
CA LEU A 153 27.73 27.86 20.09
C LEU A 153 27.96 29.32 19.64
N GLN A 154 26.94 29.95 19.04
CA GLN A 154 26.99 31.32 18.49
C GLN A 154 27.92 31.52 17.26
N GLY A 155 28.18 30.49 16.48
CA GLY A 155 28.79 30.64 15.14
C GLY A 155 30.32 30.59 15.08
N GLU A 156 31.01 30.08 16.11
CA GLU A 156 32.47 29.88 16.09
C GLU A 156 32.87 28.49 16.62
N ASP A 157 33.89 27.87 16.03
CA ASP A 157 34.38 26.51 16.30
C ASP A 157 34.91 26.34 17.74
N THR A 158 34.78 25.13 18.30
CA THR A 158 35.27 24.73 19.64
C THR A 158 36.79 24.92 19.83
N THR A 159 37.56 25.02 18.74
CA THR A 159 38.97 25.41 18.78
C THR A 159 39.19 26.90 19.12
N GLY A 160 38.17 27.75 18.97
CA GLY A 160 38.17 29.16 19.37
C GLY A 160 38.18 29.41 20.88
N PHE A 161 37.83 28.41 21.68
CA PHE A 161 37.75 28.52 23.14
C PHE A 161 38.97 27.97 23.89
N VAL A 162 39.95 27.42 23.16
CA VAL A 162 41.24 27.02 23.73
C VAL A 162 42.36 27.69 22.96
N ARG A 163 42.75 28.90 23.38
CA ARG A 163 44.02 29.50 22.95
C ARG A 163 45.19 28.86 23.70
N THR A 164 45.58 27.66 23.31
CA THR A 164 46.90 27.11 23.63
C THR A 164 47.95 27.80 22.74
N GLY A 165 48.67 28.79 23.29
CA GLY A 165 49.99 29.16 22.76
C GLY A 165 50.33 30.62 22.45
N GLN A 166 49.60 31.64 22.95
CA GLN A 166 50.03 33.03 22.77
C GLN A 166 50.78 33.58 24.00
N VAL A 167 52.02 34.00 23.78
CA VAL A 167 52.74 34.91 24.69
C VAL A 167 51.98 36.24 24.70
N ASN A 168 51.53 36.69 25.88
CA ASN A 168 50.75 37.92 26.15
C ASN A 168 49.25 37.88 25.76
N SER A 169 48.52 36.86 26.20
CA SER A 169 47.07 36.68 25.92
C SER A 169 46.11 37.63 26.65
N VAL A 170 46.58 38.46 27.59
CA VAL A 170 45.75 39.46 28.27
C VAL A 170 46.36 40.84 28.03
N THR A 171 45.66 41.68 27.26
CA THR A 171 46.04 43.09 27.05
C THR A 171 45.32 43.99 28.06
N SER A 172 45.84 45.19 28.32
CA SER A 172 45.23 46.14 29.26
C SER A 172 43.80 46.58 28.87
N ALA A 173 43.43 46.46 27.59
CA ALA A 173 42.06 46.72 27.12
C ALA A 173 41.06 45.59 27.46
N MET A 174 41.56 44.40 27.86
CA MET A 174 40.75 43.24 28.24
C MET A 174 40.47 43.17 29.75
N LEU A 175 40.97 44.15 30.52
CA LEU A 175 40.65 44.33 31.94
C LEU A 175 39.74 45.55 32.08
N VAL A 176 38.43 45.29 32.17
CA VAL A 176 37.43 46.34 32.40
C VAL A 176 37.38 46.65 33.91
N ASP A 177 37.32 47.93 34.26
CA ASP A 177 37.31 48.36 35.65
C ASP A 177 36.06 47.83 36.37
N GLY A 178 36.27 47.15 37.51
CA GLY A 178 35.20 46.56 38.32
C GLY A 178 34.69 45.16 37.94
N THR A 179 35.21 44.50 36.88
CA THR A 179 34.73 43.16 36.48
C THR A 179 35.56 41.98 36.97
N VAL A 180 36.77 42.22 37.52
CA VAL A 180 37.59 41.17 38.14
C VAL A 180 37.35 41.22 39.65
N ALA A 181 36.52 40.30 40.14
CA ALA A 181 36.23 40.15 41.56
C ALA A 181 37.27 39.26 42.25
N SER A 182 37.30 39.27 43.58
CA SER A 182 38.22 38.43 44.38
C SER A 182 38.10 36.93 44.11
N ALA A 183 36.97 36.46 43.58
CA ALA A 183 36.76 35.06 43.19
C ALA A 183 37.45 34.70 41.85
N ASP A 184 37.72 35.68 40.99
CA ASP A 184 38.29 35.46 39.66
C ASP A 184 39.82 35.28 39.70
N ILE A 185 40.44 35.52 40.86
CA ILE A 185 41.87 35.31 41.12
C ILE A 185 42.02 34.35 42.29
N ALA A 186 42.10 33.05 42.01
CA ALA A 186 42.34 32.05 43.05
C ALA A 186 43.72 32.26 43.72
N ASP A 187 43.77 32.08 45.04
CA ASP A 187 45.01 32.11 45.82
C ASP A 187 46.03 31.17 45.18
N THR A 188 47.25 31.68 44.93
CA THR A 188 48.40 31.09 44.21
C THR A 188 48.55 31.36 42.70
N ASN A 189 47.51 31.81 41.99
CA ASN A 189 47.61 31.97 40.54
C ASN A 189 48.38 33.23 40.09
N VAL A 190 48.30 34.32 40.87
CA VAL A 190 49.17 35.50 40.75
C VAL A 190 50.15 35.51 41.92
N THR A 191 51.35 34.96 41.71
CA THR A 191 52.40 34.96 42.73
C THR A 191 53.13 36.30 42.74
N MET A 192 53.80 36.67 43.84
CA MET A 192 54.60 37.91 43.92
C MET A 192 55.73 37.97 42.87
N ALA A 193 56.11 36.85 42.27
CA ALA A 193 57.05 36.81 41.15
C ALA A 193 56.43 37.20 39.79
N LYS A 194 55.11 37.12 39.67
CA LYS A 194 54.33 37.50 38.47
C LYS A 194 53.88 38.97 38.49
N ILE A 195 54.00 39.63 39.64
CA ILE A 195 53.83 41.08 39.79
C ILE A 195 55.21 41.71 39.58
N ALA A 196 55.36 42.59 38.59
CA ALA A 196 56.62 43.31 38.38
C ALA A 196 57.01 44.06 39.67
N ARG A 197 58.30 44.34 39.88
CA ARG A 197 58.94 44.77 41.14
C ARG A 197 58.32 46.00 41.84
N ALA A 198 57.32 46.67 41.25
CA ALA A 198 56.65 47.87 41.75
C ALA A 198 57.62 48.95 42.27
N GLY A 199 58.83 49.01 41.69
CA GLY A 199 59.91 49.91 42.09
C GLY A 199 60.72 49.52 43.34
N ALA A 200 60.47 48.37 43.98
CA ALA A 200 61.17 47.96 45.20
C ALA A 200 62.62 47.49 44.95
N SER A 201 63.54 47.99 45.78
CA SER A 201 64.97 47.65 45.75
C SER A 201 65.32 46.57 46.79
N THR A 202 66.53 46.00 46.72
CA THR A 202 67.02 45.03 47.72
C THR A 202 66.94 45.61 49.14
N GLY A 203 66.22 44.93 50.05
CA GLY A 203 65.97 45.39 51.42
C GLY A 203 64.65 46.15 51.65
N GLN A 204 63.79 46.23 50.63
CA GLN A 204 62.47 46.86 50.71
C GLN A 204 61.33 45.88 50.38
N VAL A 205 60.19 46.07 51.03
CA VAL A 205 58.92 45.38 50.72
C VAL A 205 57.85 46.41 50.35
N VAL A 206 56.91 46.04 49.46
CA VAL A 206 55.81 46.92 49.06
C VAL A 206 54.79 46.98 50.20
N LYS A 207 54.54 48.18 50.75
CA LYS A 207 53.61 48.41 51.86
C LYS A 207 52.45 49.29 51.40
N TRP A 208 51.25 49.00 51.88
CA TRP A 208 50.10 49.90 51.71
C TRP A 208 50.27 51.07 52.69
N THR A 209 50.36 52.29 52.17
CA THR A 209 50.60 53.49 53.00
C THR A 209 49.31 54.13 53.50
N GLY A 210 48.17 53.47 53.30
CA GLY A 210 46.84 54.02 53.56
C GLY A 210 46.20 54.74 52.36
N SER A 211 46.96 55.00 51.29
CA SER A 211 46.45 55.65 50.06
C SER A 211 47.07 55.14 48.75
N ALA A 212 48.26 54.54 48.79
CA ALA A 212 48.88 53.89 47.64
C ALA A 212 49.79 52.72 48.08
N TRP A 213 50.14 51.83 47.16
CA TRP A 213 51.16 50.80 47.36
C TRP A 213 52.53 51.35 46.96
N ALA A 214 53.49 51.39 47.89
CA ALA A 214 54.83 51.91 47.64
C ALA A 214 55.93 51.10 48.38
N PRO A 215 57.17 51.02 47.87
CA PRO A 215 58.26 50.31 48.55
C PRO A 215 58.72 51.01 49.83
N GLY A 216 58.93 50.25 50.91
CA GLY A 216 59.51 50.75 52.16
C GLY A 216 60.50 49.76 52.80
N PRO A 217 61.42 50.21 53.68
CA PRO A 217 62.43 49.35 54.30
C PRO A 217 61.83 48.18 55.10
N ASP A 218 62.48 47.03 55.03
CA ASP A 218 62.17 45.85 55.84
C ASP A 218 62.69 46.02 57.27
N ASN A 219 61.97 46.82 58.06
CA ASN A 219 62.24 46.99 59.48
C ASN A 219 61.45 45.93 60.27
N THR A 220 62.17 44.94 60.80
CA THR A 220 61.69 43.99 61.81
C THR A 220 61.32 44.74 63.11
N GLY A 221 60.02 44.80 63.40
CA GLY A 221 59.44 45.21 64.69
C GLY A 221 57.96 44.83 64.66
N GLY A 222 57.38 44.10 65.61
CA GLY A 222 57.54 44.19 67.05
C GLY A 222 56.21 44.67 67.63
N GLY A 223 55.37 43.72 68.08
CA GLY A 223 54.29 43.95 69.05
C GLY A 223 52.91 44.41 68.54
N SER A 224 51.97 43.47 68.47
CA SER A 224 50.74 43.51 69.27
C SER A 224 50.04 42.16 69.21
N GLY A 225 50.40 41.29 70.16
CA GLY A 225 49.73 40.02 70.40
C GLY A 225 48.37 40.24 71.06
N VAL A 226 47.47 39.31 70.80
CA VAL A 226 46.10 39.20 71.33
C VAL A 226 46.09 39.41 72.84
N THR A 227 45.51 40.52 73.33
CA THR A 227 45.48 40.84 74.76
C THR A 227 44.32 40.23 75.53
N ASN A 228 43.23 39.78 74.87
CA ASN A 228 42.07 39.22 75.55
C ASN A 228 41.45 38.05 74.78
N VAL A 229 41.53 36.83 75.33
CA VAL A 229 40.63 35.72 74.97
C VAL A 229 39.64 35.58 76.13
N TYR A 230 38.47 36.20 75.98
CA TYR A 230 37.36 36.00 76.92
C TYR A 230 36.77 34.61 76.67
N GLN A 231 36.66 33.81 77.72
CA GLN A 231 35.94 32.54 77.66
C GLN A 231 34.46 32.85 77.47
N ASP A 232 33.97 32.66 76.25
CA ASP A 232 32.57 32.30 76.03
C ASP A 232 32.55 30.98 75.25
N THR A 233 31.50 30.20 75.49
CA THR A 233 31.39 28.76 75.22
C THR A 233 32.09 28.31 73.92
N GLY A 234 33.21 27.60 74.03
CA GLY A 234 33.86 26.94 72.88
C GLY A 234 35.39 26.90 72.84
N ILE A 235 36.12 27.54 73.77
CA ILE A 235 37.61 27.56 73.78
C ILE A 235 38.16 27.06 75.14
N ILE A 236 38.99 26.02 75.12
CA ILE A 236 39.69 25.46 76.29
C ILE A 236 41.19 25.77 76.20
N CYS A 237 41.77 26.29 77.29
CA CYS A 237 43.19 26.60 77.41
C CYS A 237 43.86 25.74 78.49
N VAL A 238 45.07 25.21 78.24
CA VAL A 238 45.86 24.47 79.25
C VAL A 238 47.33 24.92 79.23
N PRO A 239 47.89 25.43 80.35
CA PRO A 239 47.25 25.71 81.65
C PRO A 239 46.27 26.90 81.59
N ASN A 240 45.34 27.02 82.55
CA ASN A 240 44.34 28.09 82.58
C ASN A 240 44.52 29.01 83.80
N PRO A 241 44.84 30.31 83.62
CA PRO A 241 45.12 31.00 82.35
C PRO A 241 46.50 30.65 81.76
N ILE A 242 46.67 30.81 80.44
CA ILE A 242 47.99 30.63 79.79
C ILE A 242 48.85 31.86 80.08
N THR A 243 49.92 31.68 80.85
CA THR A 243 50.77 32.79 81.30
C THR A 243 52.12 32.86 80.59
N SER A 244 52.51 31.84 79.81
CA SER A 244 53.78 31.83 79.07
C SER A 244 53.79 30.90 77.84
N SER A 245 53.28 29.68 77.96
CA SER A 245 53.01 28.77 76.83
C SER A 245 51.90 27.79 77.20
N GLY A 246 51.01 27.46 76.28
CA GLY A 246 49.91 26.53 76.52
C GLY A 246 49.17 26.19 75.23
N ASN A 247 48.39 25.12 75.26
CA ASN A 247 47.59 24.70 74.12
C ASN A 247 46.23 25.39 74.16
N VAL A 248 45.84 26.02 73.05
CA VAL A 248 44.47 26.43 72.78
C VAL A 248 43.80 25.30 72.00
N LYS A 249 42.71 24.76 72.55
CA LYS A 249 41.87 23.76 71.90
C LYS A 249 40.45 24.30 71.81
N LEU A 250 39.75 24.00 70.73
CA LEU A 250 38.31 24.17 70.70
C LEU A 250 37.67 23.10 71.59
N ASP A 251 36.64 23.46 72.35
CA ASP A 251 35.87 22.52 73.15
C ASP A 251 35.16 21.53 72.21
N LEU A 252 35.72 20.32 72.09
CA LEU A 252 35.16 19.24 71.27
C LEU A 252 33.84 18.68 71.83
N SER A 253 33.30 19.24 72.92
CA SER A 253 32.00 18.89 73.48
C SER A 253 30.83 19.62 72.78
N TYR A 254 31.10 20.60 71.92
CA TYR A 254 30.10 21.24 71.06
C TYR A 254 30.36 20.93 69.59
N GLY A 255 29.64 19.91 69.12
CA GLY A 255 29.45 19.43 67.75
C GLY A 255 30.20 20.15 66.63
N ASP A 256 31.26 19.50 66.16
CA ASP A 256 31.89 19.78 64.87
C ASP A 256 30.83 19.69 63.75
N GLY A 257 30.51 20.84 63.15
CA GLY A 257 29.41 21.06 62.21
C GLY A 257 29.60 20.44 60.83
N ARG A 258 29.69 19.11 60.75
CA ARG A 258 29.49 18.37 59.47
C ARG A 258 28.21 17.57 59.38
N TYR A 259 27.44 17.52 60.46
CA TYR A 259 26.07 17.05 60.42
C TYR A 259 25.24 18.02 61.24
N VAL A 260 24.41 18.83 60.56
CA VAL A 260 23.30 19.49 61.24
C VAL A 260 22.38 18.37 61.69
N ASN A 261 22.55 17.89 62.91
CA ASN A 261 21.60 16.97 63.52
C ASN A 261 20.41 17.81 63.99
N VAL A 262 19.53 18.15 63.05
CA VAL A 262 18.24 18.73 63.38
C VAL A 262 17.42 17.62 64.03
N THR A 263 17.40 17.58 65.36
CA THR A 263 16.36 16.84 66.08
C THR A 263 15.05 17.62 65.95
N GLY A 264 14.37 17.46 64.81
CA GLY A 264 13.10 18.13 64.47
C GLY A 264 12.88 18.24 62.95
N ASP A 265 11.63 18.11 62.51
CA ASP A 265 11.23 17.86 61.11
C ASP A 265 11.38 19.02 60.11
N SER A 266 12.04 20.14 60.44
CA SER A 266 12.12 21.25 59.48
C SER A 266 13.31 22.19 59.69
N LEU A 267 14.03 22.46 58.60
CA LEU A 267 14.84 23.67 58.41
C LEU A 267 13.95 24.73 57.75
N THR A 268 13.90 25.94 58.30
CA THR A 268 13.26 27.10 57.66
C THR A 268 14.35 27.99 57.07
N GLY A 269 14.33 28.24 55.75
CA GLY A 269 15.35 28.99 55.01
C GLY A 269 16.09 28.19 53.94
N ALA A 270 16.98 28.84 53.20
CA ALA A 270 17.79 28.19 52.16
C ALA A 270 19.01 27.49 52.78
N LEU A 271 19.17 26.19 52.52
CA LEU A 271 20.39 25.44 52.86
C LEU A 271 21.42 25.62 51.73
N ALA A 272 22.41 26.49 51.94
CA ALA A 272 23.54 26.62 51.02
C ALA A 272 24.58 25.52 51.31
N VAL A 273 24.72 24.54 50.42
CA VAL A 273 25.74 23.49 50.51
C VAL A 273 26.85 23.80 49.51
N GLN A 274 28.08 24.05 49.98
CA GLN A 274 29.26 24.26 49.12
C GLN A 274 29.86 22.95 48.56
N GLY A 275 29.08 21.86 48.52
CA GLY A 275 29.48 20.52 48.09
C GLY A 275 28.27 19.59 47.89
N ASP A 276 28.50 18.27 47.84
CA ASP A 276 27.43 17.28 47.62
C ASP A 276 26.46 17.23 48.81
N LEU A 277 25.16 17.40 48.56
CA LEU A 277 24.11 17.05 49.51
C LEU A 277 23.77 15.56 49.36
N ARG A 278 24.24 14.73 50.31
CA ARG A 278 23.88 13.30 50.37
C ARG A 278 22.80 13.07 51.41
N VAL A 279 21.63 12.61 50.96
CA VAL A 279 20.53 12.22 51.85
C VAL A 279 20.55 10.71 52.03
N TYR A 280 20.90 10.25 53.23
CA TYR A 280 20.82 8.83 53.59
C TYR A 280 19.42 8.53 54.16
N GLY A 281 18.60 7.78 53.43
CA GLY A 281 17.25 7.40 53.87
C GLY A 281 16.14 8.15 53.14
N LYS A 282 15.16 8.70 53.88
CA LYS A 282 14.03 9.45 53.31
C LYS A 282 14.44 10.92 53.10
N GLY A 283 14.08 11.53 51.96
CA GLY A 283 14.38 12.95 51.67
C GLY A 283 13.16 13.78 51.31
N ARG A 284 12.83 14.79 52.13
CA ARG A 284 11.77 15.78 51.88
C ARG A 284 12.41 17.14 51.57
N ILE A 285 12.11 17.73 50.42
CA ILE A 285 12.65 19.03 50.01
C ILE A 285 11.52 19.95 49.56
N GLY A 286 11.19 20.96 50.37
CA GLY A 286 10.06 21.88 50.12
C GLY A 286 8.88 21.60 51.05
N THR A 287 7.79 22.36 50.89
CA THR A 287 6.66 22.43 51.83
C THR A 287 5.62 21.35 51.59
N GLY A 288 5.00 20.82 52.66
CA GLY A 288 3.86 19.89 52.54
C GLY A 288 4.18 18.49 52.00
N ASN A 289 5.44 18.15 51.73
CA ASN A 289 5.81 16.84 51.19
C ASN A 289 5.71 15.71 52.23
N SER A 290 5.29 14.51 51.81
CA SER A 290 5.15 13.32 52.64
C SER A 290 5.94 12.13 52.08
N ASN A 291 6.80 11.54 52.91
CA ASN A 291 7.56 10.33 52.56
C ASN A 291 7.30 9.24 53.59
N ALA A 292 6.55 8.21 53.21
CA ALA A 292 6.22 7.08 54.08
C ALA A 292 7.10 5.85 53.81
N GLY A 293 7.48 5.61 52.55
CA GLY A 293 8.23 4.43 52.14
C GLY A 293 9.72 4.47 52.48
N LYS A 294 10.34 3.28 52.59
CA LYS A 294 11.79 3.14 52.78
C LYS A 294 12.53 3.75 51.58
N ALA A 295 13.53 4.61 51.85
CA ALA A 295 14.32 5.30 50.82
C ALA A 295 13.47 6.09 49.81
N ALA A 296 12.32 6.60 50.24
CA ALA A 296 11.46 7.43 49.40
C ALA A 296 11.94 8.89 49.37
N PHE A 297 11.76 9.55 48.22
CA PHE A 297 12.16 10.94 47.98
C PHE A 297 10.96 11.75 47.48
N ALA A 298 10.74 12.95 48.03
CA ALA A 298 9.75 13.89 47.51
C ALA A 298 10.28 15.31 47.62
N ALA A 299 10.27 16.03 46.51
CA ALA A 299 10.64 17.43 46.44
C ALA A 299 9.52 18.27 45.81
N GLY A 300 9.45 19.57 46.11
CA GLY A 300 8.42 20.50 45.63
C GLY A 300 7.40 20.87 46.69
N GLU A 301 6.14 21.01 46.32
CA GLU A 301 5.02 21.37 47.21
C GLU A 301 3.97 20.26 47.27
N GLY A 302 3.57 19.82 48.46
CA GLY A 302 2.43 18.91 48.62
C GLY A 302 2.61 17.48 48.05
N ASN A 303 3.82 17.07 47.68
CA ASN A 303 4.04 15.79 47.02
C ASN A 303 4.12 14.62 48.00
N THR A 304 3.61 13.45 47.60
CA THR A 304 3.60 12.22 48.41
C THR A 304 4.37 11.09 47.72
N ALA A 305 5.38 10.53 48.39
CA ALA A 305 6.10 9.31 48.02
C ALA A 305 5.91 8.23 49.11
N SER A 306 4.92 7.36 48.94
CA SER A 306 4.44 6.47 50.02
C SER A 306 4.99 5.04 50.00
N ALA A 307 5.43 4.54 48.84
CA ALA A 307 5.98 3.18 48.72
C ALA A 307 7.51 3.14 48.81
N ASN A 308 8.08 1.96 49.03
CA ASN A 308 9.54 1.79 49.13
C ASN A 308 10.20 2.14 47.79
N TYR A 309 11.29 2.91 47.86
CA TYR A 309 12.06 3.41 46.71
C TYR A 309 11.25 4.25 45.71
N SER A 310 10.07 4.74 46.11
CA SER A 310 9.27 5.66 45.30
C SER A 310 9.88 7.07 45.34
N SER A 311 9.76 7.81 44.24
CA SER A 311 10.31 9.16 44.15
C SER A 311 9.39 10.14 43.43
N VAL A 312 9.42 11.40 43.88
CA VAL A 312 8.89 12.58 43.19
C VAL A 312 9.99 13.64 43.15
N SER A 313 10.50 13.96 41.96
CA SER A 313 11.66 14.86 41.79
C SER A 313 11.32 16.35 41.95
N GLY A 314 10.05 16.74 41.88
CA GLY A 314 9.61 18.13 41.98
C GLY A 314 8.11 18.30 41.72
N GLY A 315 7.65 19.55 41.56
CA GLY A 315 6.26 19.86 41.20
C GLY A 315 5.32 20.08 42.39
N ALA A 316 4.01 20.05 42.13
CA ALA A 316 2.95 20.27 43.11
C ALA A 316 1.94 19.09 43.16
N ASP A 317 1.56 18.65 44.36
CA ASP A 317 0.45 17.72 44.61
C ASP A 317 0.53 16.37 43.89
N ASN A 318 1.74 15.89 43.58
CA ASN A 318 1.94 14.59 42.94
C ASN A 318 1.95 13.45 43.97
N THR A 319 1.46 12.27 43.58
CA THR A 319 1.40 11.07 44.44
C THR A 319 2.04 9.85 43.79
N SER A 320 3.20 9.42 44.29
CA SER A 320 3.86 8.16 43.92
C SER A 320 3.68 7.11 45.02
N SER A 321 2.90 6.06 44.74
CA SER A 321 2.51 5.01 45.69
C SER A 321 2.86 3.58 45.25
N GLY A 322 3.47 3.39 44.08
CA GLY A 322 3.98 2.08 43.63
C GLY A 322 5.41 1.80 44.09
N LEU A 323 5.76 0.52 44.25
CA LEU A 323 7.14 0.11 44.57
C LEU A 323 8.09 0.54 43.43
N TYR A 324 9.19 1.23 43.71
CA TYR A 324 10.09 1.80 42.69
C TYR A 324 9.40 2.77 41.68
N ALA A 325 8.24 3.32 42.02
CA ALA A 325 7.54 4.27 41.16
C ALA A 325 8.23 5.65 41.13
N HIS A 326 8.15 6.33 39.98
CA HIS A 326 8.80 7.62 39.79
C HIS A 326 7.89 8.68 39.15
N ILE A 327 7.92 9.90 39.69
CA ILE A 327 7.35 11.09 39.07
C ILE A 327 8.46 12.13 38.88
N GLY A 328 8.69 12.57 37.64
CA GLY A 328 9.73 13.56 37.34
C GLY A 328 9.38 14.99 37.78
N GLY A 329 8.09 15.34 37.79
CA GLY A 329 7.60 16.63 38.27
C GLY A 329 6.15 16.88 37.86
N GLY A 330 5.76 18.16 37.71
CA GLY A 330 4.43 18.56 37.23
C GLY A 330 3.40 18.78 38.35
N GLY A 331 2.11 18.77 38.00
CA GLY A 331 1.00 19.02 38.92
C GLY A 331 0.03 17.84 39.01
N GLU A 332 -0.37 17.42 40.20
CA GLU A 332 -1.44 16.44 40.41
C GLU A 332 -1.25 15.07 39.69
N ASN A 333 0.00 14.70 39.35
CA ASN A 333 0.25 13.40 38.72
C ASN A 333 0.21 12.28 39.77
N ARG A 334 -0.23 11.10 39.36
CA ARG A 334 -0.33 9.93 40.23
C ARG A 334 0.33 8.71 39.60
N VAL A 335 1.13 7.99 40.38
CA VAL A 335 1.72 6.72 39.97
C VAL A 335 1.42 5.67 41.04
N ALA A 336 0.57 4.71 40.71
CA ALA A 336 0.18 3.64 41.62
C ALA A 336 0.78 2.28 41.24
N GLY A 337 1.22 2.10 40.00
CA GLY A 337 1.81 0.86 39.53
C GLY A 337 3.24 0.64 40.03
N ASP A 338 3.59 -0.59 40.39
CA ASP A 338 4.97 -0.95 40.72
C ASP A 338 5.87 -0.78 39.48
N TYR A 339 7.03 -0.15 39.66
CA TYR A 339 7.98 0.22 38.60
C TYR A 339 7.39 1.13 37.50
N ALA A 340 6.25 1.76 37.76
CA ALA A 340 5.65 2.69 36.81
C ALA A 340 6.29 4.09 36.91
N SER A 341 6.13 4.88 35.85
CA SER A 341 6.68 6.24 35.83
C SER A 341 5.78 7.25 35.13
N VAL A 342 5.81 8.48 35.62
CA VAL A 342 5.28 9.66 34.94
C VAL A 342 6.43 10.66 34.79
N GLY A 343 6.78 11.06 33.57
CA GLY A 343 7.86 12.01 33.32
C GLY A 343 7.56 13.42 33.85
N GLY A 344 6.30 13.85 33.76
CA GLY A 344 5.81 15.14 34.26
C GLY A 344 4.40 15.42 33.74
N GLY A 345 4.04 16.71 33.59
CA GLY A 345 2.74 17.14 33.08
C GLY A 345 1.71 17.43 34.18
N VAL A 346 0.43 17.37 33.84
CA VAL A 346 -0.68 17.64 34.77
C VAL A 346 -1.63 16.44 34.79
N THR A 347 -2.11 16.04 35.97
CA THR A 347 -3.18 15.03 36.15
C THR A 347 -2.96 13.70 35.42
N ASN A 348 -1.71 13.30 35.15
CA ASN A 348 -1.43 12.00 34.53
C ASN A 348 -1.46 10.88 35.56
N TYR A 349 -2.02 9.73 35.19
CA TYR A 349 -2.17 8.57 36.05
C TYR A 349 -1.54 7.30 35.45
N ALA A 350 -0.51 6.77 36.09
CA ALA A 350 0.11 5.49 35.73
C ALA A 350 -0.16 4.45 36.82
N SER A 351 -1.17 3.61 36.63
CA SER A 351 -1.60 2.62 37.63
C SER A 351 -1.21 1.18 37.30
N GLY A 352 -0.96 0.87 36.03
CA GLY A 352 -0.47 -0.44 35.62
C GLY A 352 0.97 -0.68 36.08
N ALA A 353 1.31 -1.90 36.49
CA ALA A 353 2.71 -2.20 36.82
C ALA A 353 3.61 -2.03 35.58
N ARG A 354 4.78 -1.41 35.75
CA ARG A 354 5.73 -1.06 34.67
C ARG A 354 5.10 -0.19 33.56
N SER A 355 4.01 0.52 33.85
CA SER A 355 3.43 1.47 32.92
C SER A 355 4.24 2.77 32.87
N SER A 356 4.12 3.51 31.78
CA SER A 356 4.81 4.79 31.63
C SER A 356 3.93 5.82 30.94
N VAL A 357 3.98 7.05 31.44
CA VAL A 357 3.42 8.23 30.78
C VAL A 357 4.54 9.26 30.67
N SER A 358 4.95 9.64 29.47
CA SER A 358 6.10 10.55 29.31
C SER A 358 5.78 11.99 29.73
N GLY A 359 4.51 12.41 29.63
CA GLY A 359 4.03 13.74 30.05
C GLY A 359 2.62 14.03 29.53
N GLY A 360 2.27 15.31 29.38
CA GLY A 360 0.96 15.75 28.87
C GLY A 360 -0.05 16.08 29.98
N SER A 361 -1.35 16.02 29.66
CA SER A 361 -2.45 16.29 30.59
C SER A 361 -3.47 15.16 30.58
N ASP A 362 -3.95 14.73 31.74
CA ASP A 362 -5.07 13.79 31.88
C ASP A 362 -4.87 12.45 31.14
N ASN A 363 -3.63 11.94 31.07
CA ASN A 363 -3.37 10.64 30.44
C ASN A 363 -3.39 9.51 31.46
N GLU A 364 -3.96 8.35 31.08
CA GLU A 364 -4.22 7.23 31.99
C GLU A 364 -3.63 5.92 31.45
N ALA A 365 -2.55 5.43 32.06
CA ALA A 365 -1.93 4.14 31.73
C ALA A 365 -2.32 3.07 32.77
N TYR A 366 -3.40 2.33 32.50
CA TYR A 366 -3.93 1.27 33.37
C TYR A 366 -3.27 -0.10 33.16
N GLY A 367 -2.86 -0.40 31.93
CA GLY A 367 -2.38 -1.72 31.54
C GLY A 367 -1.01 -2.09 32.12
N LEU A 368 -0.78 -3.39 32.38
CA LEU A 368 0.55 -3.92 32.66
C LEU A 368 1.47 -3.63 31.44
N TYR A 369 2.59 -2.93 31.64
CA TYR A 369 3.42 -2.38 30.54
C TYR A 369 2.69 -1.39 29.61
N GLY A 370 1.61 -0.75 30.07
CA GLY A 370 0.92 0.29 29.32
C GLY A 370 1.84 1.50 29.08
N ALA A 371 1.87 2.04 27.85
CA ALA A 371 2.74 3.16 27.50
C ALA A 371 1.97 4.28 26.82
N ILE A 372 2.16 5.50 27.33
CA ILE A 372 1.64 6.73 26.72
C ILE A 372 2.80 7.70 26.47
N GLY A 373 3.00 8.08 25.20
CA GLY A 373 4.06 9.02 24.82
C GLY A 373 3.76 10.48 25.20
N GLY A 374 2.49 10.82 25.45
CA GLY A 374 2.06 12.12 25.96
C GLY A 374 0.68 12.52 25.44
N GLY A 375 0.40 13.82 25.33
CA GLY A 375 -0.84 14.34 24.78
C GLY A 375 -1.90 14.69 25.83
N LEU A 376 -3.17 14.66 25.45
CA LEU A 376 -4.31 15.04 26.29
C LEU A 376 -5.36 13.93 26.32
N LEU A 377 -5.82 13.49 27.49
CA LEU A 377 -6.94 12.54 27.62
C LEU A 377 -6.72 11.20 26.90
N ASN A 378 -5.49 10.69 26.88
CA ASN A 378 -5.21 9.38 26.26
C ASN A 378 -5.27 8.26 27.30
N THR A 379 -5.74 7.09 26.90
CA THR A 379 -5.88 5.92 27.77
C THR A 379 -5.19 4.69 27.16
N ALA A 380 -4.29 4.07 27.93
CA ALA A 380 -3.62 2.82 27.57
C ALA A 380 -3.97 1.71 28.60
N GLY A 381 -4.83 0.78 28.17
CA GLY A 381 -5.50 -0.26 28.95
C GLY A 381 -6.82 0.23 29.56
N ALA A 382 -7.78 -0.66 29.78
CA ALA A 382 -8.99 -0.37 30.58
C ALA A 382 -8.95 -1.08 31.95
N ALA A 383 -8.09 -2.07 32.11
CA ALA A 383 -7.82 -2.78 33.35
C ALA A 383 -6.34 -3.16 33.45
N ALA A 384 -5.89 -3.50 34.66
CA ALA A 384 -4.51 -3.94 34.90
C ALA A 384 -4.14 -5.22 34.13
N ALA A 385 -5.13 -6.02 33.71
CA ALA A 385 -4.93 -7.22 32.91
C ALA A 385 -4.57 -6.92 31.44
N ASP A 386 -4.90 -5.72 30.94
CA ASP A 386 -4.64 -5.34 29.56
C ASP A 386 -3.14 -5.08 29.39
N THR A 387 -2.44 -6.07 28.85
CA THR A 387 -0.98 -6.05 28.81
C THR A 387 -0.48 -5.37 27.53
N CYS A 388 0.53 -4.51 27.64
CA CYS A 388 1.24 -3.86 26.54
C CYS A 388 0.38 -2.98 25.62
N ALA A 389 -0.67 -2.33 26.14
CA ALA A 389 -1.41 -1.32 25.39
C ALA A 389 -0.55 -0.06 25.18
N THR A 390 -0.58 0.52 23.98
CA THR A 390 0.27 1.67 23.64
C THR A 390 -0.54 2.79 22.98
N VAL A 391 -0.37 4.02 23.46
CA VAL A 391 -0.81 5.24 22.78
C VAL A 391 0.38 6.16 22.59
N ALA A 392 0.81 6.40 21.36
CA ALA A 392 2.01 7.23 21.16
C ALA A 392 1.78 8.72 21.51
N GLY A 393 0.54 9.22 21.42
CA GLY A 393 0.17 10.57 21.82
C GLY A 393 -1.20 10.99 21.29
N GLY A 394 -1.39 12.29 21.04
CA GLY A 394 -2.63 12.84 20.49
C GLY A 394 -3.66 13.26 21.54
N LYS A 395 -4.95 13.28 21.18
CA LYS A 395 -6.03 13.73 22.07
C LYS A 395 -7.19 12.73 22.13
N GLY A 396 -7.56 12.25 23.32
CA GLY A 396 -8.76 11.43 23.47
C GLY A 396 -8.63 10.01 22.90
N ASN A 397 -7.40 9.51 22.74
CA ASN A 397 -7.15 8.21 22.11
C ASN A 397 -7.22 7.07 23.13
N LEU A 398 -7.81 5.95 22.73
CA LEU A 398 -8.19 4.84 23.60
C LEU A 398 -7.58 3.53 23.07
N ALA A 399 -6.52 3.02 23.70
CA ALA A 399 -6.00 1.68 23.45
C ALA A 399 -6.39 0.76 24.62
N THR A 400 -7.56 0.13 24.58
CA THR A 400 -8.19 -0.45 25.80
C THR A 400 -8.07 -1.97 25.93
N ALA A 401 -7.36 -2.66 25.05
CA ALA A 401 -7.19 -4.11 25.10
C ALA A 401 -5.72 -4.56 25.06
N MET A 402 -5.48 -5.84 25.34
CA MET A 402 -4.16 -6.45 25.30
C MET A 402 -3.50 -6.25 23.91
N PHE A 403 -2.28 -5.72 23.90
CA PHE A 403 -1.50 -5.36 22.71
C PHE A 403 -2.18 -4.37 21.75
N ALA A 404 -3.23 -3.66 22.19
CA ALA A 404 -3.85 -2.62 21.38
C ALA A 404 -2.89 -1.45 21.19
N THR A 405 -2.85 -0.89 19.98
CA THR A 405 -1.96 0.22 19.65
C THR A 405 -2.72 1.35 18.97
N VAL A 406 -2.53 2.58 19.46
CA VAL A 406 -2.93 3.81 18.76
C VAL A 406 -1.69 4.66 18.50
N GLY A 407 -1.37 4.91 17.23
CA GLY A 407 -0.17 5.65 16.84
C GLY A 407 -0.26 7.17 17.06
N GLY A 408 -1.43 7.72 17.36
CA GLY A 408 -1.65 9.15 17.59
C GLY A 408 -3.05 9.57 17.14
N GLY A 409 -3.23 10.84 16.75
CA GLY A 409 -4.50 11.35 16.25
C GLY A 409 -5.44 11.89 17.33
N GLN A 410 -6.73 11.93 17.03
CA GLN A 410 -7.76 12.39 17.95
C GLN A 410 -8.98 11.46 17.97
N ASN A 411 -9.43 11.09 19.17
CA ASN A 411 -10.60 10.23 19.40
C ASN A 411 -10.51 8.87 18.68
N ASP A 412 -9.30 8.36 18.46
CA ASP A 412 -9.07 7.05 17.86
C ASP A 412 -9.17 5.95 18.93
N THR A 413 -9.82 4.82 18.61
CA THR A 413 -10.09 3.72 19.55
C THR A 413 -9.59 2.39 19.01
N ALA A 414 -8.68 1.74 19.72
CA ALA A 414 -8.24 0.36 19.51
C ALA A 414 -8.68 -0.47 20.73
N SER A 415 -9.80 -1.18 20.62
CA SER A 415 -10.43 -1.90 21.75
C SER A 415 -10.43 -3.43 21.60
N GLY A 416 -9.95 -3.96 20.47
CA GLY A 416 -9.73 -5.38 20.25
C GLY A 416 -8.33 -5.85 20.66
N SER A 417 -8.17 -7.13 21.02
CA SER A 417 -6.84 -7.67 21.33
C SER A 417 -5.95 -7.68 20.07
N HIS A 418 -4.73 -7.16 20.16
CA HIS A 418 -3.83 -6.95 19.00
C HIS A 418 -4.42 -6.02 17.92
N SER A 419 -5.42 -5.20 18.27
CA SER A 419 -5.96 -4.20 17.35
C SER A 419 -4.98 -3.04 17.17
N THR A 420 -5.00 -2.42 15.99
CA THR A 420 -4.12 -1.29 15.67
C THR A 420 -4.91 -0.18 14.99
N VAL A 421 -4.74 1.04 15.47
CA VAL A 421 -5.11 2.27 14.76
C VAL A 421 -3.84 3.09 14.54
N GLY A 422 -3.46 3.33 13.29
CA GLY A 422 -2.25 4.12 13.00
C GLY A 422 -2.35 5.58 13.44
N GLY A 423 -3.58 6.13 13.46
CA GLY A 423 -3.94 7.47 13.94
C GLY A 423 -5.00 8.11 13.05
N GLY A 424 -5.26 9.41 13.22
CA GLY A 424 -6.25 10.14 12.42
C GLY A 424 -7.29 10.84 13.28
N TYR A 425 -8.57 10.75 12.89
CA TYR A 425 -9.67 11.30 13.67
C TYR A 425 -10.84 10.30 13.75
N GLY A 426 -11.20 9.87 14.96
CA GLY A 426 -12.42 9.10 15.21
C GLY A 426 -12.43 7.70 14.60
N ASN A 427 -11.27 7.08 14.36
CA ASN A 427 -11.19 5.72 13.82
C ASN A 427 -11.34 4.67 14.91
N LYS A 428 -11.83 3.48 14.55
CA LYS A 428 -12.19 2.42 15.48
C LYS A 428 -11.70 1.06 15.01
N ALA A 429 -10.97 0.35 15.86
CA ALA A 429 -10.58 -1.05 15.67
C ALA A 429 -11.01 -1.86 16.91
N ASP A 430 -12.20 -2.45 16.87
CA ASP A 430 -12.88 -2.96 18.08
C ASP A 430 -12.64 -4.42 18.42
N THR A 431 -12.21 -5.19 17.44
CA THR A 431 -12.14 -6.65 17.51
C THR A 431 -10.72 -7.14 17.37
N SER A 432 -10.48 -8.38 17.79
CA SER A 432 -9.12 -8.92 17.80
C SER A 432 -8.50 -8.90 16.41
N TYR A 433 -7.25 -8.45 16.33
CA TYR A 433 -6.47 -8.26 15.10
C TYR A 433 -7.06 -7.27 14.09
N ALA A 434 -8.08 -6.49 14.46
CA ALA A 434 -8.61 -5.46 13.59
C ALA A 434 -7.58 -4.34 13.38
N THR A 435 -7.49 -3.82 12.15
CA THR A 435 -6.53 -2.79 11.79
C THR A 435 -7.20 -1.65 11.05
N VAL A 436 -6.98 -0.43 11.54
CA VAL A 436 -7.22 0.80 10.80
C VAL A 436 -5.89 1.52 10.56
N GLY A 437 -5.47 1.66 9.31
CA GLY A 437 -4.21 2.34 9.00
C GLY A 437 -4.24 3.84 9.35
N GLY A 438 -5.40 4.49 9.20
CA GLY A 438 -5.70 5.80 9.73
C GLY A 438 -6.89 6.47 9.06
N GLY A 439 -6.89 7.80 8.92
CA GLY A 439 -7.93 8.55 8.19
C GLY A 439 -8.98 9.18 9.10
N TYR A 440 -10.21 9.35 8.62
CA TYR A 440 -11.31 9.98 9.34
C TYR A 440 -12.49 9.02 9.46
N ARG A 441 -12.88 8.68 10.70
CA ARG A 441 -14.08 7.93 11.02
C ARG A 441 -14.17 6.57 10.31
N ASN A 442 -13.09 5.80 10.30
CA ASN A 442 -13.10 4.44 9.75
C ASN A 442 -13.31 3.41 10.85
N ASP A 443 -14.17 2.42 10.60
CA ASP A 443 -14.57 1.38 11.54
C ASP A 443 -14.10 0.00 11.03
N ALA A 444 -13.22 -0.66 11.77
CA ALA A 444 -12.87 -2.06 11.60
C ALA A 444 -13.40 -2.84 12.82
N THR A 445 -14.63 -3.35 12.72
CA THR A 445 -15.35 -3.97 13.85
C THR A 445 -15.50 -5.49 13.73
N GLY A 446 -14.95 -6.09 12.67
CA GLY A 446 -14.89 -7.54 12.48
C GLY A 446 -13.56 -8.18 12.92
N TYR A 447 -13.57 -9.48 13.29
CA TYR A 447 -12.32 -10.19 13.62
C TYR A 447 -11.32 -10.14 12.45
N ALA A 448 -10.10 -9.68 12.70
CA ALA A 448 -9.07 -9.47 11.67
C ALA A 448 -9.56 -8.64 10.46
N ALA A 449 -10.53 -7.73 10.67
CA ALA A 449 -10.97 -6.79 9.65
C ALA A 449 -9.91 -5.71 9.42
N THR A 450 -9.80 -5.22 8.19
CA THR A 450 -8.81 -4.20 7.83
C THR A 450 -9.47 -3.06 7.07
N VAL A 451 -9.22 -1.83 7.52
CA VAL A 451 -9.45 -0.62 6.75
C VAL A 451 -8.12 0.11 6.61
N ALA A 452 -7.55 0.17 5.41
CA ALA A 452 -6.21 0.76 5.27
C ALA A 452 -6.21 2.29 5.50
N GLY A 453 -7.34 2.97 5.28
CA GLY A 453 -7.54 4.39 5.57
C GLY A 453 -8.79 4.97 4.92
N GLY A 454 -8.80 6.28 4.65
CA GLY A 454 -9.90 6.97 3.96
C GLY A 454 -10.86 7.70 4.90
N TYR A 455 -12.10 7.89 4.46
CA TYR A 455 -13.15 8.59 5.18
C TYR A 455 -14.41 7.72 5.28
N ASP A 456 -14.94 7.52 6.49
CA ASP A 456 -16.24 6.87 6.75
C ASP A 456 -16.37 5.44 6.22
N ASN A 457 -15.28 4.67 6.18
CA ASN A 457 -15.33 3.28 5.72
C ASN A 457 -15.60 2.30 6.87
N ALA A 458 -16.40 1.27 6.64
CA ALA A 458 -16.79 0.29 7.65
C ALA A 458 -16.57 -1.16 7.19
N ALA A 459 -15.67 -1.87 7.86
CA ALA A 459 -15.39 -3.30 7.69
C ALA A 459 -15.88 -4.06 8.94
N ASP A 460 -17.10 -4.58 8.88
CA ASP A 460 -17.87 -4.94 10.07
C ASP A 460 -17.75 -6.39 10.53
N THR A 461 -17.12 -7.25 9.72
CA THR A 461 -17.16 -8.71 9.95
C THR A 461 -15.82 -9.38 9.69
N THR A 462 -15.73 -10.66 10.06
CA THR A 462 -14.49 -11.44 10.04
C THR A 462 -13.81 -11.42 8.66
N TYR A 463 -12.54 -11.02 8.64
CA TYR A 463 -11.70 -10.89 7.44
C TYR A 463 -12.20 -9.90 6.38
N ALA A 464 -13.14 -9.02 6.73
CA ALA A 464 -13.57 -7.96 5.82
C ALA A 464 -12.41 -6.97 5.56
N THR A 465 -12.25 -6.56 4.31
CA THR A 465 -11.13 -5.70 3.90
C THR A 465 -11.63 -4.50 3.10
N ILE A 466 -11.21 -3.30 3.47
CA ILE A 466 -11.39 -2.08 2.70
C ILE A 466 -10.02 -1.43 2.46
N GLY A 467 -9.63 -1.30 1.20
CA GLY A 467 -8.35 -0.68 0.83
C GLY A 467 -8.30 0.84 1.03
N GLY A 468 -9.46 1.51 1.15
CA GLY A 468 -9.57 2.94 1.45
C GLY A 468 -10.82 3.56 0.80
N GLY A 469 -10.76 4.87 0.53
CA GLY A 469 -11.83 5.60 -0.18
C GLY A 469 -12.82 6.32 0.75
N TYR A 470 -14.03 6.56 0.26
CA TYR A 470 -15.09 7.30 0.96
C TYR A 470 -16.37 6.46 1.11
N SER A 471 -16.84 6.29 2.35
CA SER A 471 -18.14 5.68 2.65
C SER A 471 -18.33 4.27 2.08
N ASN A 472 -17.27 3.46 2.08
CA ASN A 472 -17.34 2.07 1.61
C ASN A 472 -17.73 1.13 2.76
N LEU A 473 -18.43 0.04 2.42
CA LEU A 473 -18.99 -0.89 3.39
C LEU A 473 -18.70 -2.35 3.00
N ALA A 474 -18.07 -3.10 3.92
CA ALA A 474 -17.79 -4.53 3.79
C ALA A 474 -18.36 -5.28 5.03
N THR A 475 -19.54 -5.90 4.89
CA THR A 475 -20.35 -6.36 6.05
C THR A 475 -20.52 -7.87 6.14
N ASN A 476 -19.73 -8.67 5.42
CA ASN A 476 -19.84 -10.12 5.51
C ASN A 476 -18.46 -10.81 5.48
N TYR A 477 -18.43 -12.08 5.88
CA TYR A 477 -17.21 -12.85 6.01
C TYR A 477 -16.38 -12.79 4.72
N GLY A 478 -15.13 -12.32 4.82
CA GLY A 478 -14.21 -12.20 3.69
C GLY A 478 -14.62 -11.21 2.61
N ALA A 479 -15.60 -10.33 2.87
CA ALA A 479 -16.01 -9.30 1.91
C ALA A 479 -14.89 -8.29 1.68
N THR A 480 -14.68 -7.90 0.42
CA THR A 480 -13.58 -7.00 0.03
C THR A 480 -14.09 -5.83 -0.79
N VAL A 481 -13.69 -4.61 -0.40
CA VAL A 481 -13.79 -3.41 -1.23
C VAL A 481 -12.39 -2.86 -1.46
N GLY A 482 -11.92 -2.84 -2.71
CA GLY A 482 -10.58 -2.32 -3.02
C GLY A 482 -10.42 -0.83 -2.74
N GLY A 483 -11.50 -0.05 -2.90
CA GLY A 483 -11.55 1.38 -2.59
C GLY A 483 -12.75 2.07 -3.25
N GLY A 484 -12.61 3.34 -3.62
CA GLY A 484 -13.65 4.10 -4.33
C GLY A 484 -14.63 4.83 -3.40
N THR A 485 -15.85 5.07 -3.85
CA THR A 485 -16.87 5.89 -3.16
C THR A 485 -18.19 5.13 -3.08
N GLN A 486 -18.75 4.99 -1.88
CA GLN A 486 -20.05 4.37 -1.66
C GLN A 486 -20.17 2.93 -2.21
N ASN A 487 -19.11 2.13 -2.13
CA ASN A 487 -19.16 0.74 -2.59
C ASN A 487 -19.59 -0.21 -1.47
N TYR A 488 -20.37 -1.24 -1.81
CA TYR A 488 -20.98 -2.16 -0.87
C TYR A 488 -20.66 -3.62 -1.21
N ALA A 489 -19.83 -4.28 -0.40
CA ALA A 489 -19.62 -5.72 -0.44
C ALA A 489 -20.32 -6.38 0.75
N LYS A 490 -21.56 -6.86 0.55
CA LYS A 490 -22.44 -7.36 1.63
C LYS A 490 -22.63 -8.88 1.64
N GLY A 491 -22.16 -9.57 0.60
CA GLY A 491 -22.19 -11.04 0.53
C GLY A 491 -20.94 -11.70 1.10
N ASN A 492 -21.04 -12.97 1.52
CA ASN A 492 -19.88 -13.77 1.92
C ASN A 492 -18.87 -13.86 0.77
N SER A 493 -17.60 -13.52 1.00
CA SER A 493 -16.55 -13.49 -0.02
C SER A 493 -16.91 -12.62 -1.23
N ALA A 494 -17.82 -11.65 -1.07
CA ALA A 494 -18.20 -10.72 -2.12
C ALA A 494 -17.07 -9.71 -2.34
N THR A 495 -16.86 -9.30 -3.59
CA THR A 495 -15.78 -8.39 -3.96
C THR A 495 -16.29 -7.23 -4.78
N VAL A 496 -15.92 -6.01 -4.38
CA VAL A 496 -16.02 -4.82 -5.21
C VAL A 496 -14.62 -4.26 -5.42
N GLY A 497 -14.11 -4.25 -6.66
CA GLY A 497 -12.74 -3.77 -6.93
C GLY A 497 -12.56 -2.27 -6.64
N GLY A 498 -13.60 -1.46 -6.86
CA GLY A 498 -13.62 -0.02 -6.58
C GLY A 498 -14.77 0.69 -7.30
N GLY A 499 -14.61 1.97 -7.64
CA GLY A 499 -15.59 2.74 -8.41
C GLY A 499 -16.57 3.54 -7.55
N PHE A 500 -17.76 3.85 -8.09
CA PHE A 500 -18.81 4.63 -7.42
C PHE A 500 -20.13 3.83 -7.30
N ASN A 501 -20.68 3.73 -6.08
CA ASN A 501 -21.99 3.12 -5.80
C ASN A 501 -22.18 1.69 -6.35
N ASN A 502 -21.10 0.89 -6.38
CA ASN A 502 -21.18 -0.51 -6.80
C ASN A 502 -21.62 -1.42 -5.65
N ARG A 503 -22.39 -2.47 -5.97
CA ARG A 503 -23.03 -3.35 -4.97
C ARG A 503 -22.82 -4.82 -5.32
N ALA A 504 -22.10 -5.55 -4.46
CA ALA A 504 -21.99 -7.00 -4.48
C ALA A 504 -22.65 -7.57 -3.21
N GLU A 505 -23.93 -7.96 -3.30
CA GLU A 505 -24.78 -8.17 -2.11
C GLU A 505 -24.92 -9.62 -1.67
N THR A 506 -24.53 -10.59 -2.50
CA THR A 506 -24.69 -12.02 -2.23
C THR A 506 -23.37 -12.80 -2.26
N SER A 507 -23.38 -14.02 -1.74
CA SER A 507 -22.19 -14.87 -1.62
C SER A 507 -21.45 -15.01 -2.96
N ALA A 508 -20.12 -14.81 -2.93
CA ALA A 508 -19.21 -14.81 -4.07
C ALA A 508 -19.57 -13.86 -5.23
N ALA A 509 -20.45 -12.88 -5.01
CA ALA A 509 -20.76 -11.88 -6.01
C ALA A 509 -19.56 -10.95 -6.24
N THR A 510 -19.31 -10.60 -7.49
CA THR A 510 -18.16 -9.76 -7.87
C THR A 510 -18.59 -8.59 -8.73
N VAL A 511 -18.14 -7.39 -8.38
CA VAL A 511 -18.17 -6.21 -9.24
C VAL A 511 -16.74 -5.72 -9.43
N GLY A 512 -16.21 -5.77 -10.65
CA GLY A 512 -14.82 -5.36 -10.91
C GLY A 512 -14.57 -3.86 -10.65
N GLY A 513 -15.56 -3.01 -10.90
CA GLY A 513 -15.50 -1.57 -10.66
C GLY A 513 -16.60 -0.83 -11.43
N GLY A 514 -16.35 0.42 -11.82
CA GLY A 514 -17.29 1.23 -12.61
C GLY A 514 -18.23 2.08 -11.76
N ARG A 515 -19.41 2.41 -12.28
CA ARG A 515 -20.43 3.21 -11.61
C ARG A 515 -21.77 2.46 -11.56
N ASP A 516 -22.43 2.48 -10.40
CA ASP A 516 -23.82 2.00 -10.22
C ASP A 516 -24.05 0.54 -10.68
N ASN A 517 -23.02 -0.31 -10.62
CA ASN A 517 -23.16 -1.72 -11.00
C ASN A 517 -23.62 -2.57 -9.83
N ILE A 518 -24.52 -3.53 -10.08
CA ILE A 518 -25.16 -4.35 -9.05
C ILE A 518 -25.06 -5.85 -9.39
N ALA A 519 -24.44 -6.61 -8.50
CA ALA A 519 -24.41 -8.08 -8.51
C ALA A 519 -25.11 -8.63 -7.26
N THR A 520 -26.32 -9.18 -7.42
CA THR A 520 -27.16 -9.73 -6.34
C THR A 520 -27.49 -11.21 -6.53
N GLY A 521 -27.04 -11.82 -7.62
CA GLY A 521 -27.09 -13.27 -7.77
C GLY A 521 -25.93 -13.95 -7.04
N HIS A 522 -26.16 -15.11 -6.43
CA HIS A 522 -25.06 -15.89 -5.85
C HIS A 522 -24.04 -16.24 -6.93
N ALA A 523 -22.76 -15.91 -6.68
CA ALA A 523 -21.67 -16.00 -7.64
C ALA A 523 -21.91 -15.25 -8.96
N ALA A 524 -22.74 -14.20 -8.95
CA ALA A 524 -22.93 -13.33 -10.10
C ALA A 524 -21.74 -12.38 -10.27
N THR A 525 -21.45 -12.00 -11.52
CA THR A 525 -20.31 -11.15 -11.85
C THR A 525 -20.74 -10.00 -12.75
N VAL A 526 -20.32 -8.79 -12.38
CA VAL A 526 -20.29 -7.63 -13.28
C VAL A 526 -18.83 -7.22 -13.46
N GLY A 527 -18.30 -7.30 -14.67
CA GLY A 527 -16.89 -6.96 -14.93
C GLY A 527 -16.58 -5.48 -14.68
N GLY A 528 -17.55 -4.60 -14.92
CA GLY A 528 -17.46 -3.15 -14.69
C GLY A 528 -18.49 -2.40 -15.54
N GLY A 529 -18.16 -1.18 -15.95
CA GLY A 529 -19.05 -0.34 -16.76
C GLY A 529 -19.97 0.54 -15.92
N ASP A 530 -21.16 0.80 -16.43
CA ASP A 530 -22.08 1.78 -15.87
C ASP A 530 -23.53 1.25 -15.84
N ASP A 531 -24.20 1.32 -14.70
CA ASP A 531 -25.59 0.89 -14.51
C ASP A 531 -25.88 -0.58 -14.93
N ASN A 532 -24.91 -1.49 -14.80
CA ASN A 532 -25.12 -2.90 -15.15
C ASN A 532 -25.64 -3.74 -13.97
N ARG A 533 -26.50 -4.73 -14.26
CA ARG A 533 -27.11 -5.60 -13.24
C ARG A 533 -26.97 -7.09 -13.56
N ALA A 534 -26.51 -7.86 -12.57
CA ALA A 534 -26.45 -9.33 -12.60
C ALA A 534 -27.19 -9.91 -11.38
N PHE A 535 -28.46 -10.27 -11.57
CA PHE A 535 -29.35 -10.70 -10.48
C PHE A 535 -29.53 -12.23 -10.39
N GLY A 536 -29.25 -12.95 -11.48
CA GLY A 536 -29.40 -14.41 -11.52
C GLY A 536 -28.25 -15.18 -10.84
N TYR A 537 -28.52 -16.41 -10.38
CA TYR A 537 -27.48 -17.33 -9.92
C TYR A 537 -26.42 -17.56 -11.00
N ARG A 538 -25.14 -17.24 -10.70
CA ARG A 538 -24.03 -17.28 -11.68
C ARG A 538 -24.28 -16.47 -12.96
N ALA A 539 -25.11 -15.43 -12.88
CA ALA A 539 -25.31 -14.52 -14.00
C ALA A 539 -24.06 -13.67 -14.24
N THR A 540 -23.77 -13.34 -15.48
CA THR A 540 -22.58 -12.57 -15.86
C THR A 540 -22.95 -11.41 -16.76
N VAL A 541 -22.45 -10.22 -16.42
CA VAL A 541 -22.37 -9.08 -17.33
C VAL A 541 -20.91 -8.70 -17.50
N GLY A 542 -20.38 -8.79 -18.71
CA GLY A 542 -18.97 -8.47 -18.97
C GLY A 542 -18.63 -6.99 -18.74
N GLY A 543 -19.59 -6.09 -19.00
CA GLY A 543 -19.49 -4.65 -18.76
C GLY A 543 -20.47 -3.88 -19.65
N GLY A 544 -20.15 -2.62 -19.98
CA GLY A 544 -20.97 -1.77 -20.87
C GLY A 544 -21.88 -0.80 -20.10
N TRP A 545 -22.99 -0.39 -20.71
CA TRP A 545 -23.97 0.53 -20.11
C TRP A 545 -25.37 -0.11 -20.04
N ASP A 546 -26.01 -0.08 -18.87
CA ASP A 546 -27.42 -0.50 -18.68
C ASP A 546 -27.71 -1.95 -19.14
N ASN A 547 -26.77 -2.89 -18.92
CA ASN A 547 -26.99 -4.29 -19.29
C ASN A 547 -27.55 -5.11 -18.11
N ALA A 548 -28.41 -6.08 -18.40
CA ALA A 548 -29.10 -6.89 -17.42
C ALA A 548 -28.99 -8.39 -17.68
N ALA A 549 -28.51 -9.14 -16.69
CA ALA A 549 -28.57 -10.59 -16.63
C ALA A 549 -29.39 -11.02 -15.41
N ASP A 550 -30.71 -11.18 -15.59
CA ASP A 550 -31.66 -11.23 -14.48
C ASP A 550 -31.93 -12.64 -13.93
N THR A 551 -31.61 -13.68 -14.71
CA THR A 551 -31.95 -15.08 -14.39
C THR A 551 -30.72 -15.97 -14.30
N SER A 552 -30.86 -17.14 -13.66
CA SER A 552 -29.75 -18.07 -13.46
C SER A 552 -29.04 -18.42 -14.77
N TYR A 553 -27.70 -18.37 -14.73
CA TYR A 553 -26.81 -18.64 -15.86
C TYR A 553 -26.97 -17.70 -17.07
N ALA A 554 -27.73 -16.60 -16.92
CA ALA A 554 -27.85 -15.61 -17.98
C ALA A 554 -26.52 -14.87 -18.19
N THR A 555 -26.20 -14.56 -19.44
CA THR A 555 -24.94 -13.89 -19.80
C THR A 555 -25.20 -12.72 -20.74
N VAL A 556 -24.63 -11.57 -20.42
CA VAL A 556 -24.48 -10.44 -21.35
C VAL A 556 -22.99 -10.14 -21.52
N GLY A 557 -22.46 -10.30 -22.73
CA GLY A 557 -21.04 -10.05 -22.99
C GLY A 557 -20.63 -8.59 -22.82
N GLY A 558 -21.55 -7.66 -23.11
CA GLY A 558 -21.38 -6.21 -22.92
C GLY A 558 -22.35 -5.41 -23.77
N GLY A 559 -21.96 -4.20 -24.19
CA GLY A 559 -22.75 -3.33 -25.06
C GLY A 559 -23.64 -2.35 -24.29
N SER A 560 -24.78 -1.96 -24.86
CA SER A 560 -25.71 -1.01 -24.25
C SER A 560 -27.15 -1.51 -24.24
N THR A 561 -27.81 -1.42 -23.08
CA THR A 561 -29.24 -1.75 -22.90
C THR A 561 -29.59 -3.16 -23.40
N ASN A 562 -28.76 -4.15 -23.08
CA ASN A 562 -29.01 -5.54 -23.43
C ASN A 562 -29.56 -6.31 -22.23
N HIS A 563 -30.60 -7.13 -22.45
CA HIS A 563 -31.28 -7.87 -21.41
C HIS A 563 -31.31 -9.39 -21.71
N ALA A 564 -30.63 -10.16 -20.87
CA ALA A 564 -30.73 -11.61 -20.81
C ALA A 564 -31.57 -12.01 -19.58
N THR A 565 -32.84 -12.33 -19.79
CA THR A 565 -33.82 -12.60 -18.72
C THR A 565 -34.45 -13.99 -18.79
N GLY A 566 -34.00 -14.84 -19.71
CA GLY A 566 -34.33 -16.26 -19.74
C GLY A 566 -33.28 -17.09 -19.00
N TYR A 567 -33.69 -18.21 -18.39
CA TYR A 567 -32.73 -19.14 -17.78
C TYR A 567 -31.70 -19.61 -18.81
N GLY A 568 -30.41 -19.42 -18.53
CA GLY A 568 -29.33 -19.72 -19.47
C GLY A 568 -29.34 -18.90 -20.77
N ALA A 569 -30.07 -17.78 -20.82
CA ALA A 569 -30.12 -16.92 -22.00
C ALA A 569 -28.82 -16.14 -22.19
N THR A 570 -28.43 -15.92 -23.44
CA THR A 570 -27.17 -15.24 -23.77
C THR A 570 -27.40 -14.08 -24.73
N VAL A 571 -26.85 -12.92 -24.40
CA VAL A 571 -26.66 -11.80 -25.34
C VAL A 571 -25.17 -11.55 -25.50
N GLY A 572 -24.60 -11.78 -26.68
CA GLY A 572 -23.16 -11.58 -26.92
C GLY A 572 -22.71 -10.13 -26.79
N GLY A 573 -23.61 -9.17 -27.08
CA GLY A 573 -23.39 -7.73 -26.95
C GLY A 573 -24.33 -6.92 -27.83
N GLY A 574 -23.90 -5.74 -28.27
CA GLY A 574 -24.66 -4.87 -29.17
C GLY A 574 -25.52 -3.84 -28.44
N LEU A 575 -26.64 -3.44 -29.04
CA LEU A 575 -27.50 -2.37 -28.54
C LEU A 575 -28.99 -2.78 -28.55
N TYR A 576 -29.69 -2.64 -27.42
CA TYR A 576 -31.13 -2.92 -27.28
C TYR A 576 -31.55 -4.37 -27.59
N ASN A 577 -30.76 -5.36 -27.20
CA ASN A 577 -31.06 -6.77 -27.47
C ASN A 577 -31.74 -7.47 -26.29
N TYR A 578 -32.68 -8.37 -26.58
CA TYR A 578 -33.47 -9.08 -25.57
C TYR A 578 -33.44 -10.60 -25.77
N ALA A 579 -32.78 -11.35 -24.89
CA ALA A 579 -32.84 -12.81 -24.84
C ALA A 579 -33.68 -13.23 -23.61
N THR A 580 -34.96 -13.54 -23.85
CA THR A 580 -35.97 -13.71 -22.78
C THR A 580 -36.49 -15.15 -22.66
N GLY A 581 -36.32 -15.98 -23.69
CA GLY A 581 -36.69 -17.40 -23.65
C GLY A 581 -35.64 -18.27 -22.92
N TYR A 582 -36.05 -19.45 -22.44
CA TYR A 582 -35.14 -20.43 -21.84
C TYR A 582 -34.07 -20.85 -22.87
N GLY A 583 -32.78 -20.68 -22.55
CA GLY A 583 -31.68 -20.98 -23.47
C GLY A 583 -31.69 -20.14 -24.76
N ALA A 584 -32.38 -19.00 -24.79
CA ALA A 584 -32.43 -18.13 -25.96
C ALA A 584 -31.11 -17.39 -26.17
N THR A 585 -30.74 -17.16 -27.44
CA THR A 585 -29.47 -16.52 -27.80
C THR A 585 -29.66 -15.35 -28.75
N VAL A 586 -29.04 -14.22 -28.41
CA VAL A 586 -28.78 -13.13 -29.35
C VAL A 586 -27.26 -12.99 -29.46
N PRO A 587 -26.60 -13.43 -30.55
CA PRO A 587 -25.15 -13.37 -30.66
C PRO A 587 -24.61 -11.93 -30.67
N GLY A 588 -25.46 -10.95 -30.96
CA GLY A 588 -25.17 -9.51 -30.96
C GLY A 588 -26.22 -8.77 -31.79
N GLY A 589 -25.88 -7.57 -32.25
CA GLY A 589 -26.69 -6.79 -33.18
C GLY A 589 -27.43 -5.62 -32.54
N ASN A 590 -28.52 -5.19 -33.16
CA ASN A 590 -29.25 -4.00 -32.75
C ASN A 590 -30.78 -4.24 -32.74
N TYR A 591 -31.43 -3.99 -31.61
CA TYR A 591 -32.86 -4.23 -31.43
C TYR A 591 -33.32 -5.68 -31.71
N CYS A 592 -32.50 -6.70 -31.47
CA CYS A 592 -32.90 -8.10 -31.64
C CYS A 592 -33.71 -8.62 -30.44
N ALA A 593 -34.59 -9.61 -30.65
CA ALA A 593 -35.29 -10.29 -29.57
C ALA A 593 -35.42 -11.80 -29.82
N ALA A 594 -34.84 -12.60 -28.95
CA ALA A 594 -35.02 -14.05 -28.89
C ALA A 594 -35.93 -14.39 -27.70
N ARG A 595 -37.22 -14.64 -27.97
CA ARG A 595 -38.26 -14.80 -26.94
C ARG A 595 -38.73 -16.24 -26.76
N GLY A 596 -38.58 -17.08 -27.78
CA GLY A 596 -38.89 -18.50 -27.66
C GLY A 596 -37.84 -19.28 -26.88
N THR A 597 -38.24 -20.38 -26.27
CA THR A 597 -37.31 -21.37 -25.70
C THR A 597 -36.41 -21.92 -26.80
N TYR A 598 -35.09 -21.94 -26.56
CA TYR A 598 -34.04 -22.32 -27.52
C TYR A 598 -34.10 -21.54 -28.85
N SER A 599 -34.52 -20.28 -28.80
CA SER A 599 -34.59 -19.42 -29.99
C SER A 599 -33.31 -18.63 -30.23
N LEU A 600 -33.07 -18.22 -31.48
CA LEU A 600 -31.94 -17.38 -31.85
C LEU A 600 -32.35 -16.22 -32.77
N ALA A 601 -31.94 -15.00 -32.42
CA ALA A 601 -32.20 -13.81 -33.21
C ALA A 601 -30.90 -13.05 -33.52
N ALA A 602 -30.57 -12.85 -34.79
CA ALA A 602 -29.30 -12.25 -35.23
C ALA A 602 -29.50 -11.13 -36.28
N GLY A 603 -28.68 -10.08 -36.20
CA GLY A 603 -28.67 -8.95 -37.14
C GLY A 603 -29.25 -7.67 -36.56
N VAL A 604 -30.07 -6.95 -37.34
CA VAL A 604 -30.79 -5.76 -36.87
C VAL A 604 -32.29 -6.07 -36.84
N ARG A 605 -32.94 -5.89 -35.69
CA ARG A 605 -34.38 -6.08 -35.52
C ARG A 605 -34.91 -7.48 -35.88
N ALA A 606 -34.10 -8.54 -35.70
CA ALA A 606 -34.58 -9.91 -35.80
C ALA A 606 -35.37 -10.33 -34.55
N LYS A 607 -36.48 -11.06 -34.72
CA LYS A 607 -37.45 -11.38 -33.67
C LYS A 607 -37.85 -12.85 -33.70
N ALA A 608 -37.12 -13.69 -32.97
CA ALA A 608 -37.42 -15.10 -32.81
C ALA A 608 -38.44 -15.30 -31.67
N ASN A 609 -39.72 -15.12 -31.98
CA ASN A 609 -40.80 -15.06 -30.98
C ASN A 609 -41.35 -16.43 -30.55
N HIS A 610 -40.93 -17.52 -31.20
CA HIS A 610 -41.51 -18.85 -31.02
C HIS A 610 -40.44 -19.88 -30.61
N ASN A 611 -40.86 -20.98 -29.98
CA ASN A 611 -39.94 -21.99 -29.46
C ASN A 611 -39.18 -22.69 -30.59
N GLY A 612 -37.88 -22.93 -30.39
CA GLY A 612 -36.99 -23.55 -31.37
C GLY A 612 -36.82 -22.76 -32.67
N SER A 613 -37.18 -21.47 -32.69
CA SER A 613 -37.18 -20.65 -33.91
C SER A 613 -35.92 -19.81 -34.07
N PHE A 614 -35.52 -19.61 -35.32
CA PHE A 614 -34.34 -18.85 -35.73
C PHE A 614 -34.78 -17.67 -36.62
N ALA A 615 -34.39 -16.45 -36.26
CA ALA A 615 -34.68 -15.23 -37.02
C ALA A 615 -33.39 -14.51 -37.39
N TRP A 616 -33.10 -14.39 -38.68
CA TRP A 616 -31.92 -13.68 -39.19
C TRP A 616 -32.36 -12.47 -40.01
N SER A 617 -31.79 -11.31 -39.75
CA SER A 617 -32.10 -10.07 -40.46
C SER A 617 -30.84 -9.36 -40.93
N ASP A 618 -30.97 -8.63 -42.04
CA ASP A 618 -29.96 -7.73 -42.57
C ASP A 618 -30.04 -6.35 -41.89
N SER A 619 -29.59 -5.28 -42.57
CA SER A 619 -29.57 -3.90 -42.07
C SER A 619 -30.95 -3.22 -42.03
N ALA A 620 -31.94 -3.84 -41.37
CA ALA A 620 -33.30 -3.31 -41.24
C ALA A 620 -33.32 -1.88 -40.68
N ALA A 621 -33.81 -0.91 -41.45
CA ALA A 621 -33.71 0.50 -41.08
C ALA A 621 -34.81 0.93 -40.08
N SER A 622 -35.94 0.22 -40.07
CA SER A 622 -37.13 0.59 -39.31
C SER A 622 -37.79 -0.62 -38.64
N ALA A 623 -38.70 -0.36 -37.69
CA ALA A 623 -39.43 -1.43 -36.99
C ALA A 623 -40.33 -2.25 -37.93
N SER A 624 -40.88 -1.64 -38.98
CA SER A 624 -41.70 -2.33 -39.99
C SER A 624 -40.91 -3.31 -40.86
N GLU A 625 -39.57 -3.21 -40.86
CA GLU A 625 -38.67 -4.11 -41.60
C GLU A 625 -38.20 -5.33 -40.78
N SER A 626 -38.63 -5.43 -39.52
CA SER A 626 -38.21 -6.51 -38.63
C SER A 626 -38.59 -7.89 -39.18
N VAL A 627 -37.71 -8.87 -38.98
CA VAL A 627 -37.98 -10.28 -39.35
C VAL A 627 -38.52 -11.01 -38.12
N TYR A 628 -39.74 -11.53 -38.20
CA TYR A 628 -40.39 -12.24 -37.10
C TYR A 628 -40.67 -13.69 -37.45
N THR A 629 -40.38 -14.64 -36.55
CA THR A 629 -40.90 -16.01 -36.69
C THR A 629 -42.41 -16.02 -36.43
N THR A 630 -43.16 -16.89 -37.11
CA THR A 630 -44.63 -16.98 -37.03
C THR A 630 -45.13 -18.31 -36.46
N GLY A 631 -44.22 -19.23 -36.16
CA GLY A 631 -44.52 -20.52 -35.54
C GLY A 631 -43.28 -21.15 -34.93
N ASN A 632 -43.49 -22.22 -34.16
CA ASN A 632 -42.42 -22.99 -33.52
C ASN A 632 -41.53 -23.69 -34.57
N ASN A 633 -40.27 -23.91 -34.23
CA ASN A 633 -39.29 -24.69 -35.01
C ASN A 633 -39.09 -24.15 -36.44
N GLN A 634 -39.20 -22.84 -36.61
CA GLN A 634 -39.09 -22.17 -37.90
C GLN A 634 -37.75 -21.44 -38.03
N PHE A 635 -37.08 -21.58 -39.18
CA PHE A 635 -36.02 -20.67 -39.60
C PHE A 635 -36.58 -19.63 -40.58
N ARG A 636 -36.47 -18.34 -40.25
CA ARG A 636 -36.77 -17.23 -41.15
C ARG A 636 -35.56 -16.33 -41.27
N ALA A 637 -35.14 -16.07 -42.49
CA ALA A 637 -34.03 -15.17 -42.80
C ALA A 637 -34.44 -14.14 -43.85
N ARG A 638 -33.91 -12.92 -43.72
CA ARG A 638 -33.97 -11.89 -44.76
C ARG A 638 -32.57 -11.40 -45.08
N ALA A 639 -32.21 -11.43 -46.35
CA ALA A 639 -31.04 -10.76 -46.91
C ALA A 639 -31.48 -10.06 -48.19
N ARG A 640 -31.65 -8.73 -48.16
CA ARG A 640 -32.10 -7.96 -49.35
C ARG A 640 -31.14 -8.07 -50.54
N GLY A 641 -29.87 -8.41 -50.31
CA GLY A 641 -28.90 -8.70 -51.37
C GLY A 641 -28.98 -10.11 -51.96
N GLY A 642 -29.82 -10.99 -51.42
CA GLY A 642 -29.89 -12.41 -51.77
C GLY A 642 -29.30 -13.33 -50.70
N THR A 643 -29.60 -14.63 -50.79
CA THR A 643 -29.19 -15.67 -49.83
C THR A 643 -28.46 -16.78 -50.55
N TRP A 644 -27.27 -17.18 -50.05
CA TRP A 644 -26.47 -18.26 -50.60
C TRP A 644 -26.29 -19.42 -49.62
N PHE A 645 -26.31 -20.64 -50.14
CA PHE A 645 -25.89 -21.86 -49.44
C PHE A 645 -24.85 -22.59 -50.29
N PHE A 646 -23.61 -22.62 -49.83
CA PHE A 646 -22.50 -23.29 -50.51
C PHE A 646 -22.25 -24.68 -49.94
N SER A 647 -21.84 -25.61 -50.80
CA SER A 647 -21.49 -26.99 -50.43
C SER A 647 -20.00 -27.31 -50.62
N ASN A 648 -19.19 -26.35 -51.07
CA ASN A 648 -17.76 -26.52 -51.29
C ASN A 648 -16.92 -25.35 -50.75
N ALA A 649 -15.65 -25.61 -50.43
CA ALA A 649 -14.73 -24.63 -49.86
C ALA A 649 -14.46 -23.43 -50.79
N GLY A 650 -14.49 -23.65 -52.10
CA GLY A 650 -14.29 -22.60 -53.10
C GLY A 650 -15.49 -21.68 -53.30
N MET A 651 -16.63 -21.93 -52.64
CA MET A 651 -17.87 -21.16 -52.82
C MET A 651 -18.34 -21.08 -54.28
N THR A 652 -18.07 -22.12 -55.07
CA THR A 652 -18.44 -22.20 -56.49
C THR A 652 -19.60 -23.14 -56.77
N THR A 653 -20.02 -23.93 -55.78
CA THR A 653 -21.13 -24.89 -55.89
C THR A 653 -22.10 -24.68 -54.74
N GLY A 654 -23.40 -24.61 -55.06
CA GLY A 654 -24.44 -24.32 -54.08
C GLY A 654 -25.77 -23.92 -54.71
N ALA A 655 -26.68 -23.42 -53.88
CA ALA A 655 -27.96 -22.86 -54.26
C ALA A 655 -28.12 -21.45 -53.69
N TYR A 656 -28.80 -20.57 -54.42
CA TYR A 656 -29.06 -19.21 -53.97
C TYR A 656 -30.44 -18.69 -54.33
N LEU A 657 -30.91 -17.71 -53.58
CA LEU A 657 -32.09 -16.91 -53.89
C LEU A 657 -31.63 -15.49 -54.20
N ALA A 658 -31.75 -15.07 -55.45
CA ALA A 658 -31.36 -13.72 -55.87
C ALA A 658 -32.21 -12.64 -55.18
N SER A 659 -31.69 -11.41 -55.13
CA SER A 659 -32.41 -10.25 -54.60
C SER A 659 -33.77 -10.09 -55.30
N GLY A 660 -34.85 -10.07 -54.51
CA GLY A 660 -36.21 -9.91 -55.03
C GLY A 660 -36.78 -11.09 -55.83
N SER A 661 -36.03 -12.19 -55.98
CA SER A 661 -36.46 -13.40 -56.68
C SER A 661 -37.41 -14.26 -55.83
N ASN A 662 -38.13 -15.19 -56.48
CA ASN A 662 -39.09 -16.09 -55.83
C ASN A 662 -38.71 -17.58 -55.94
N SER A 663 -37.61 -17.93 -56.63
CA SER A 663 -37.17 -19.30 -56.86
C SER A 663 -35.69 -19.49 -56.54
N TRP A 664 -35.33 -20.70 -56.10
CA TRP A 664 -33.94 -21.08 -55.92
C TRP A 664 -33.24 -21.25 -57.27
N GLU A 665 -32.04 -20.69 -57.37
CA GLU A 665 -31.13 -20.79 -58.49
C GLU A 665 -29.98 -21.74 -58.11
N SER A 666 -29.68 -22.71 -58.98
CA SER A 666 -28.54 -23.61 -58.80
C SER A 666 -27.31 -22.97 -59.48
N ALA A 667 -26.18 -22.90 -58.77
CA ALA A 667 -24.94 -22.42 -59.37
C ALA A 667 -24.51 -23.37 -60.51
N CYS A 668 -24.59 -22.88 -61.75
CA CYS A 668 -24.47 -23.69 -62.96
C CYS A 668 -23.58 -23.00 -64.02
N ASP A 669 -22.38 -22.60 -63.61
CA ASP A 669 -21.38 -22.02 -64.52
C ASP A 669 -20.69 -23.15 -65.32
N SER A 670 -20.45 -22.94 -66.62
CA SER A 670 -19.64 -23.87 -67.42
C SER A 670 -18.21 -23.96 -66.91
N MET A 671 -17.69 -22.90 -66.29
CA MET A 671 -16.33 -22.86 -65.72
C MET A 671 -16.20 -23.75 -64.47
N THR A 672 -17.32 -24.19 -63.89
CA THR A 672 -17.34 -25.12 -62.75
C THR A 672 -17.69 -26.55 -63.16
N LYS A 673 -17.78 -26.83 -64.47
CA LYS A 673 -18.15 -28.13 -65.05
C LYS A 673 -17.10 -28.62 -66.05
N GLU A 674 -16.94 -29.94 -66.15
CA GLU A 674 -16.01 -30.59 -67.09
C GLU A 674 -16.62 -31.90 -67.64
N ASP A 675 -15.91 -32.56 -68.58
CA ASP A 675 -16.32 -33.84 -69.21
C ASP A 675 -17.72 -33.80 -69.88
N PHE A 676 -17.93 -32.80 -70.74
CA PHE A 676 -19.17 -32.67 -71.51
C PHE A 676 -19.31 -33.78 -72.55
N ARG A 677 -20.41 -34.55 -72.49
CA ARG A 677 -20.72 -35.66 -73.40
C ARG A 677 -22.03 -35.42 -74.13
N ALA A 678 -22.14 -35.96 -75.35
CA ALA A 678 -23.39 -35.92 -76.11
C ALA A 678 -24.44 -36.85 -75.47
N VAL A 679 -25.71 -36.41 -75.50
CA VAL A 679 -26.85 -37.15 -74.94
C VAL A 679 -27.66 -37.76 -76.08
N ASP A 680 -27.97 -39.06 -76.02
CA ASP A 680 -28.92 -39.71 -76.94
C ASP A 680 -30.35 -39.27 -76.58
N ARG A 681 -30.80 -38.21 -77.26
CA ARG A 681 -32.07 -37.56 -76.96
C ARG A 681 -33.28 -38.47 -77.27
N LYS A 682 -33.19 -39.37 -78.26
CA LYS A 682 -34.30 -40.25 -78.62
C LYS A 682 -34.50 -41.34 -77.56
N ALA A 683 -33.42 -42.02 -77.17
CA ALA A 683 -33.48 -42.99 -76.09
C ALA A 683 -33.95 -42.36 -74.77
N LEU A 684 -33.60 -41.09 -74.53
CA LEU A 684 -34.06 -40.33 -73.38
C LEU A 684 -35.55 -40.01 -73.45
N LEU A 685 -36.08 -39.59 -74.61
CA LEU A 685 -37.52 -39.38 -74.81
C LEU A 685 -38.34 -40.64 -74.55
N ASP A 686 -37.88 -41.79 -75.06
CA ASP A 686 -38.55 -43.09 -74.82
C ASP A 686 -38.60 -43.41 -73.32
N LYS A 687 -37.52 -43.12 -72.59
CA LYS A 687 -37.44 -43.28 -71.13
C LYS A 687 -38.35 -42.30 -70.38
N VAL A 688 -38.44 -41.04 -70.82
CA VAL A 688 -39.38 -40.04 -70.24
C VAL A 688 -40.83 -40.46 -70.49
N ALA A 689 -41.15 -40.95 -71.69
CA ALA A 689 -42.49 -41.44 -72.02
C ALA A 689 -42.88 -42.67 -71.18
N ALA A 690 -41.91 -43.50 -70.81
CA ALA A 690 -42.10 -44.65 -69.91
C ALA A 690 -42.02 -44.29 -68.41
N LEU A 691 -41.61 -43.07 -68.05
CA LEU A 691 -41.39 -42.68 -66.66
C LEU A 691 -42.72 -42.56 -65.91
N ARG A 692 -42.80 -43.21 -64.75
CA ARG A 692 -44.00 -43.18 -63.92
C ARG A 692 -44.11 -41.86 -63.16
N VAL A 693 -45.05 -41.01 -63.56
CA VAL A 693 -45.50 -39.85 -62.79
C VAL A 693 -46.63 -40.28 -61.87
N ARG A 694 -46.51 -39.96 -60.58
CA ARG A 694 -47.51 -40.33 -59.57
C ARG A 694 -48.04 -39.09 -58.88
N ASP A 695 -49.30 -39.16 -58.48
CA ASP A 695 -49.81 -38.31 -57.44
C ASP A 695 -49.47 -38.95 -56.08
N TYR A 696 -48.82 -38.19 -55.20
CA TYR A 696 -48.42 -38.66 -53.88
C TYR A 696 -48.62 -37.61 -52.79
N LYS A 697 -48.69 -38.09 -51.55
CA LYS A 697 -48.66 -37.27 -50.34
C LYS A 697 -47.38 -37.61 -49.57
N MET A 698 -46.72 -36.62 -48.97
CA MET A 698 -45.61 -36.88 -48.07
C MET A 698 -46.13 -37.56 -46.79
N LYS A 699 -45.46 -38.63 -46.34
CA LYS A 699 -45.90 -39.44 -45.18
C LYS A 699 -46.12 -38.59 -43.93
N ASP A 700 -45.25 -37.60 -43.71
CA ASP A 700 -45.23 -36.76 -42.51
C ASP A 700 -45.80 -35.35 -42.74
N GLN A 701 -46.34 -35.05 -43.93
CA GLN A 701 -47.02 -33.78 -44.19
C GLN A 701 -48.51 -33.92 -43.91
N ASN A 702 -48.92 -33.46 -42.73
CA ASN A 702 -50.26 -33.71 -42.21
C ASN A 702 -51.37 -32.79 -42.76
N ASP A 703 -51.05 -31.83 -43.63
CA ASP A 703 -52.01 -30.87 -44.21
C ASP A 703 -52.86 -31.45 -45.36
N GLY A 704 -52.57 -32.68 -45.80
CA GLY A 704 -53.30 -33.33 -46.89
C GLY A 704 -52.88 -32.88 -48.30
N THR A 705 -51.86 -32.03 -48.42
CA THR A 705 -51.33 -31.56 -49.70
C THR A 705 -50.88 -32.73 -50.55
N ARG A 706 -51.35 -32.76 -51.80
CA ARG A 706 -50.92 -33.72 -52.81
C ARG A 706 -49.90 -33.06 -53.74
N HIS A 707 -48.91 -33.85 -54.13
CA HIS A 707 -47.81 -33.49 -55.01
C HIS A 707 -47.85 -34.40 -56.23
N ILE A 708 -47.31 -33.94 -57.34
CA ILE A 708 -47.21 -34.72 -58.57
C ILE A 708 -45.77 -34.75 -59.05
N GLY A 709 -45.29 -35.93 -59.42
CA GLY A 709 -43.94 -36.11 -59.93
C GLY A 709 -43.49 -37.56 -59.97
N PRO A 710 -42.33 -37.85 -60.57
CA PRO A 710 -41.69 -39.14 -60.45
C PRO A 710 -41.12 -39.35 -59.03
N VAL A 711 -40.97 -40.61 -58.62
CA VAL A 711 -40.20 -40.95 -57.42
C VAL A 711 -38.72 -41.08 -57.78
N ALA A 712 -37.82 -40.79 -56.82
CA ALA A 712 -36.38 -40.72 -57.06
C ALA A 712 -35.78 -42.03 -57.62
N GLN A 713 -36.24 -43.18 -57.14
CA GLN A 713 -35.76 -44.49 -57.60
C GLN A 713 -36.13 -44.75 -59.06
N ASP A 714 -37.35 -44.40 -59.48
CA ASP A 714 -37.81 -44.57 -60.86
C ASP A 714 -37.01 -43.64 -61.79
N PHE A 715 -36.72 -42.41 -61.36
CA PHE A 715 -35.91 -41.46 -62.10
C PHE A 715 -34.46 -41.93 -62.24
N HIS A 716 -33.83 -42.35 -61.13
CA HIS A 716 -32.44 -42.82 -61.15
C HIS A 716 -32.30 -44.10 -61.99
N SER A 717 -33.22 -45.06 -61.86
CA SER A 717 -33.21 -46.28 -62.67
C SER A 717 -33.36 -46.01 -64.17
N ALA A 718 -34.17 -45.02 -64.56
CA ALA A 718 -34.36 -44.67 -65.96
C ALA A 718 -33.16 -43.92 -66.56
N PHE A 719 -32.65 -42.89 -65.86
CA PHE A 719 -31.69 -41.93 -66.45
C PHE A 719 -30.27 -42.03 -65.92
N GLY A 720 -30.05 -42.54 -64.70
CA GLY A 720 -28.73 -42.65 -64.08
C GLY A 720 -28.08 -41.32 -63.67
N TYR A 721 -28.81 -40.19 -63.74
CA TYR A 721 -28.35 -38.89 -63.26
C TYR A 721 -28.69 -38.68 -61.78
N GLY A 722 -27.98 -37.76 -61.11
CA GLY A 722 -28.06 -37.52 -59.68
C GLY A 722 -27.05 -38.33 -58.84
N GLY A 723 -26.87 -37.92 -57.58
CA GLY A 723 -25.86 -38.51 -56.68
C GLY A 723 -26.34 -39.67 -55.80
N ASN A 724 -27.66 -39.94 -55.73
CA ASN A 724 -28.24 -41.04 -54.95
C ASN A 724 -29.64 -41.42 -55.46
N GLU A 725 -30.18 -42.54 -54.97
CA GLU A 725 -31.50 -43.08 -55.36
C GLU A 725 -32.69 -42.51 -54.57
N THR A 726 -32.45 -41.60 -53.62
CA THR A 726 -33.49 -41.10 -52.69
C THR A 726 -33.84 -39.63 -52.90
N SER A 727 -33.15 -38.94 -53.82
CA SER A 727 -33.38 -37.55 -54.16
C SER A 727 -33.26 -37.32 -55.66
N ILE A 728 -33.96 -36.31 -56.18
CA ILE A 728 -33.85 -35.86 -57.56
C ILE A 728 -33.23 -34.48 -57.54
N ASN A 729 -32.11 -34.30 -58.22
CA ASN A 729 -31.56 -32.97 -58.46
C ASN A 729 -32.42 -32.28 -59.52
N LEU A 730 -32.98 -31.11 -59.19
CA LEU A 730 -33.88 -30.39 -60.10
C LEU A 730 -33.19 -29.93 -61.39
N ALA A 731 -31.91 -29.55 -61.34
CA ALA A 731 -31.17 -29.17 -62.54
C ALA A 731 -30.95 -30.36 -63.49
N ASP A 732 -30.74 -31.57 -62.94
CA ASP A 732 -30.65 -32.79 -63.75
C ASP A 732 -32.01 -33.16 -64.36
N ALA A 733 -33.10 -33.02 -63.59
CA ALA A 733 -34.46 -33.26 -64.07
C ALA A 733 -34.84 -32.28 -65.20
N ASP A 734 -34.50 -31.00 -65.06
CA ASP A 734 -34.71 -29.98 -66.09
C ASP A 734 -33.87 -30.28 -67.35
N GLY A 735 -32.63 -30.75 -67.18
CA GLY A 735 -31.77 -31.17 -68.29
C GLY A 735 -32.36 -32.35 -69.09
N VAL A 736 -32.88 -33.37 -68.39
CA VAL A 736 -33.61 -34.50 -69.00
C VAL A 736 -34.85 -34.00 -69.74
N LEU A 737 -35.65 -33.13 -69.12
CA LEU A 737 -36.86 -32.58 -69.74
C LEU A 737 -36.53 -31.80 -71.02
N LEU A 738 -35.52 -30.93 -70.99
CA LEU A 738 -35.08 -30.16 -72.15
C LEU A 738 -34.59 -31.09 -73.29
N ALA A 739 -33.82 -32.12 -72.97
CA ALA A 739 -33.36 -33.10 -73.96
C ALA A 739 -34.53 -33.88 -74.60
N ALA A 740 -35.53 -34.28 -73.79
CA ALA A 740 -36.73 -34.96 -74.29
C ALA A 740 -37.60 -34.04 -75.15
N VAL A 741 -37.78 -32.77 -74.77
CA VAL A 741 -38.51 -31.79 -75.58
C VAL A 741 -37.83 -31.57 -76.93
N GLN A 742 -36.51 -31.49 -76.94
CA GLN A 742 -35.73 -31.41 -78.20
C GLN A 742 -35.93 -32.65 -79.08
N ALA A 743 -35.90 -33.85 -78.50
CA ALA A 743 -36.17 -35.09 -79.24
C ALA A 743 -37.60 -35.13 -79.81
N LEU A 744 -38.59 -34.73 -79.02
CA LEU A 744 -39.99 -34.69 -79.45
C LEU A 744 -40.17 -33.73 -80.63
N TYR A 745 -39.51 -32.57 -80.57
CA TYR A 745 -39.50 -31.61 -81.67
C TYR A 745 -38.84 -32.17 -82.94
N ASP A 746 -37.73 -32.91 -82.80
CA ASP A 746 -37.08 -33.60 -83.92
C ASP A 746 -38.01 -34.66 -84.55
N GLU A 747 -38.71 -35.46 -83.73
CA GLU A 747 -39.69 -36.44 -84.23
C GLU A 747 -40.89 -35.77 -84.91
N MET A 748 -41.42 -34.69 -84.35
CA MET A 748 -42.51 -33.91 -84.96
C MET A 748 -42.09 -33.38 -86.34
N LYS A 749 -40.88 -32.83 -86.49
CA LYS A 749 -40.37 -32.38 -87.79
C LYS A 749 -40.30 -33.50 -88.82
N VAL A 750 -39.87 -34.69 -88.41
CA VAL A 750 -39.80 -35.85 -89.30
C VAL A 750 -41.21 -36.27 -89.71
N ARG A 751 -42.16 -36.31 -88.77
CA ARG A 751 -43.57 -36.62 -89.06
C ARG A 751 -44.21 -35.58 -89.97
N ASP A 752 -43.99 -34.30 -89.74
CA ASP A 752 -44.51 -33.22 -90.59
C ASP A 752 -43.97 -33.30 -92.01
N LYS A 753 -42.67 -33.56 -92.19
CA LYS A 753 -42.09 -33.81 -93.52
C LYS A 753 -42.71 -35.03 -94.19
N ALA A 754 -42.89 -36.13 -93.45
CA ALA A 754 -43.53 -37.33 -93.98
C ALA A 754 -45.00 -37.07 -94.36
N GLN A 755 -45.73 -36.30 -93.57
CA GLN A 755 -47.09 -35.88 -93.87
C GLN A 755 -47.15 -34.94 -95.08
N GLN A 756 -46.26 -33.95 -95.20
CA GLN A 756 -46.16 -33.09 -96.37
C GLN A 756 -45.84 -33.87 -97.64
N MET A 757 -44.91 -34.83 -97.57
CA MET A 757 -44.64 -35.73 -98.69
C MET A 757 -45.87 -36.57 -99.05
N ARG A 758 -46.61 -37.07 -98.06
CA ARG A 758 -47.84 -37.82 -98.28
C ARG A 758 -48.96 -36.98 -98.87
N ILE A 759 -49.11 -35.73 -98.43
CA ILE A 759 -50.06 -34.76 -98.98
C ILE A 759 -49.68 -34.45 -100.43
N ALA A 760 -48.42 -34.14 -100.72
CA ALA A 760 -47.95 -33.91 -102.08
C ALA A 760 -48.17 -35.13 -103.00
N GLN A 761 -48.00 -36.34 -102.48
CA GLN A 761 -48.27 -37.59 -103.21
C GLN A 761 -49.77 -37.77 -103.49
N LEU A 762 -50.63 -37.52 -102.49
CA LEU A 762 -52.09 -37.58 -102.64
C LEU A 762 -52.60 -36.48 -103.59
N GLU A 763 -52.05 -35.26 -103.54
CA GLU A 763 -52.38 -34.18 -104.47
C GLU A 763 -51.98 -34.53 -105.91
N ALA A 764 -50.84 -35.21 -106.10
CA ALA A 764 -50.43 -35.71 -107.41
C ALA A 764 -51.37 -36.81 -107.96
N GLU A 765 -51.81 -37.75 -107.12
CA GLU A 765 -52.80 -38.78 -107.48
C GLU A 765 -54.18 -38.16 -107.82
N LEU A 766 -54.59 -37.13 -107.08
CA LEU A 766 -55.85 -36.40 -107.28
C LEU A 766 -55.82 -35.53 -108.56
N ALA A 767 -54.64 -34.99 -108.93
CA ALA A 767 -54.44 -34.30 -110.19
C ALA A 767 -54.45 -35.24 -111.40
N GLN A 768 -54.03 -36.50 -111.25
CA GLN A 768 -54.16 -37.53 -112.28
C GLN A 768 -55.61 -37.97 -112.52
N THR A 769 -56.42 -38.05 -111.47
CA THR A 769 -57.84 -38.44 -111.58
C THR A 769 -58.76 -37.34 -112.14
N LYS A 770 -58.36 -36.06 -112.05
CA LYS A 770 -59.10 -34.92 -112.67
C LYS A 770 -58.78 -34.69 -114.17
N LYS A 771 -57.86 -35.46 -114.76
CA LYS A 771 -57.53 -35.40 -116.21
C LYS A 771 -58.33 -36.40 -117.06
N HIS A 772 -59.25 -37.12 -116.45
CA HIS A 772 -60.35 -37.86 -117.08
C HIS A 772 -61.67 -37.21 -116.69
#